data_AF-A0A6L5YTI2-F1
#
_entry.id   AF-A0A6L5YTI2-F1
#
_cell.length_a   1.000
_cell.length_b   1.000
_cell.length_c   1.000
_cell.angle_alpha   90.00
_cell.angle_beta   90.00
_cell.angle_gamma   90.00
#
_symmetry.space_group_name_H-M   'P 1'
#
loop_
_entity.id
_entity.type
_entity.pdbx_description
1 polymer ?
#
loop_
_entity_poly.entity_id
_entity_poly.type
_entity_poly.pdbx_seq_one_letter_code
_entity_poly.pdbx_strand_id
1 'polypeptide(L)'
;MISKYVKEQKRYTQDELRKIFECNTDETVQIIRKLKEYGIVKNVKKSDRQSMLSDLVEEDVRVTDIESGEQELYYVFSFVGVIVIYGRVLKCYPKYINSCDNPIMQMKQILRVLEKYNSKEQVIKLYNESDDGGSFNLLAVMLYLLQDYYDNGIYTNDVEVVETNGMGEILWDRTINETFSYISNNRPYYTELQTKKRVSDEYDFIRRLHACILTKFSKELEESDLPELFNIVTVELSEEQLDDLGDDDYILYRIQNELNVQYNTRKQLILKAMYAYVAQKASFNNIDNFSMYGTNSFNLVWEKVCAQNFGNVLNSKLSELPLGVCDDYKDSKDTTLIEIIDRPVWHRTSGDISDGKSDTLRPDLISIYECGDSGEYCFGIYDAKYYNIDFHKNMSEYRVIGQPGVGDVTKQYLYQLAYDDFITKQGYKYVQNMFFCPDEVGDKEYGWVQMDMLHQIGDKKLENVAVVKLCASEMYSLYLENHTVSENEMDKYIPVIGRQEVDSQNFANRMIAYLTRITNASKLAEKKLEMKSDRGTLIYPKQIKRELGAKIIYDAICPVASNAFYGFNPYEKENSDNMVAEDMGNSYGRCSQIADVAIDIEKKIKELSEQELQNEKVFKDILKKCFEDKEDIDSMAEGKNLEMLLEKVMELVRDLYL
;
A
#
# COMPACT_ATOMS: atom_id res chain seq x y z
N MET A 1 9.57 29.16 -22.13
CA MET A 1 10.09 29.07 -20.74
C MET A 1 11.42 28.30 -20.69
N ILE A 2 12.26 28.48 -19.67
CA ILE A 2 13.49 27.67 -19.47
C ILE A 2 13.13 26.43 -18.66
N SER A 3 13.42 25.23 -19.18
CA SER A 3 13.04 23.96 -18.58
C SER A 3 14.28 23.14 -18.19
N LYS A 4 14.43 22.79 -16.91
CA LYS A 4 15.66 22.17 -16.37
C LYS A 4 15.36 21.13 -15.31
N TYR A 5 16.30 20.20 -15.12
CA TYR A 5 16.25 19.18 -14.08
C TYR A 5 17.14 19.55 -12.91
N VAL A 6 16.64 19.27 -11.70
CA VAL A 6 17.38 19.32 -10.44
C VAL A 6 17.14 18.01 -9.71
N LYS A 7 18.07 17.63 -8.83
CA LYS A 7 18.05 16.36 -8.13
C LYS A 7 17.80 16.60 -6.66
N GLU A 8 16.84 15.87 -6.11
CA GLU A 8 16.56 15.83 -4.68
C GLU A 8 17.83 15.43 -3.90
N GLN A 9 18.05 16.04 -2.74
CA GLN A 9 19.22 15.82 -1.87
C GLN A 9 20.59 16.13 -2.51
N LYS A 10 20.67 16.61 -3.76
CA LYS A 10 21.95 17.08 -4.31
C LYS A 10 22.33 18.42 -3.67
N ARG A 11 23.61 18.55 -3.31
CA ARG A 11 24.19 19.77 -2.73
C ARG A 11 24.63 20.69 -3.86
N TYR A 12 23.92 21.79 -4.06
CA TYR A 12 24.23 22.78 -5.08
C TYR A 12 24.89 24.01 -4.46
N THR A 13 25.85 24.59 -5.16
CA THR A 13 26.36 25.94 -4.88
C THR A 13 25.48 27.00 -5.55
N GLN A 14 25.56 28.25 -5.08
CA GLN A 14 24.83 29.36 -5.71
C GLN A 14 25.21 29.52 -7.20
N ASP A 15 26.49 29.35 -7.54
CA ASP A 15 26.98 29.43 -8.92
C ASP A 15 26.44 28.30 -9.82
N GLU A 16 26.26 27.09 -9.29
CA GLU A 16 25.64 25.99 -10.02
C GLU A 16 24.16 26.27 -10.27
N LEU A 17 23.43 26.75 -9.26
CA LEU A 17 22.03 27.14 -9.42
C LEU A 17 21.88 28.30 -10.40
N ARG A 18 22.77 29.30 -10.36
CA ARG A 18 22.79 30.39 -11.34
C ARG A 18 22.90 29.86 -12.77
N LYS A 19 23.78 28.88 -13.00
CA LYS A 19 23.95 28.24 -14.33
C LYS A 19 22.73 27.42 -14.73
N ILE A 20 22.13 26.68 -13.80
CA ILE A 20 20.92 25.89 -14.07
C ILE A 20 19.75 26.81 -14.40
N PHE A 21 19.53 27.85 -13.60
CA PHE A 21 18.45 28.80 -13.80
C PHE A 21 18.69 29.72 -15.00
N GLU A 22 19.91 29.81 -15.54
CA GLU A 22 20.25 30.71 -16.65
C GLU A 22 19.82 32.16 -16.33
N CYS A 23 20.29 32.66 -15.19
CA CYS A 23 19.91 33.99 -14.67
C CYS A 23 21.10 34.75 -14.07
N ASN A 24 20.89 36.03 -13.76
CA ASN A 24 21.89 36.81 -13.03
C ASN A 24 21.90 36.44 -11.54
N THR A 25 22.91 36.91 -10.79
CA THR A 25 23.08 36.55 -9.38
C THR A 25 21.92 37.02 -8.51
N ASP A 26 21.36 38.21 -8.78
CA ASP A 26 20.28 38.78 -7.97
C ASP A 26 18.96 38.03 -8.20
N GLU A 27 18.65 37.68 -9.44
CA GLU A 27 17.53 36.79 -9.80
C GLU A 27 17.70 35.39 -9.18
N THR A 28 18.94 34.87 -9.14
CA THR A 28 19.22 33.57 -8.49
C THR A 28 18.86 33.64 -7.01
N VAL A 29 19.24 34.71 -6.31
CA VAL A 29 18.92 34.91 -4.89
C VAL A 29 17.41 34.99 -4.68
N GLN A 30 16.70 35.72 -5.53
CA GLN A 30 15.23 35.81 -5.46
C GLN A 30 14.56 34.44 -5.64
N ILE A 31 14.98 33.67 -6.65
CA ILE A 31 14.50 32.31 -6.89
C ILE A 31 14.73 31.43 -5.66
N ILE A 32 15.95 31.41 -5.11
CA ILE A 32 16.28 30.54 -3.96
C ILE A 32 15.48 30.96 -2.72
N ARG A 33 15.34 32.27 -2.44
CA ARG A 33 14.53 32.76 -1.31
C ARG A 33 13.10 32.25 -1.40
N LYS A 34 12.50 32.35 -2.58
CA LYS A 34 11.14 31.86 -2.81
C LYS A 34 11.06 30.34 -2.70
N LEU A 35 12.02 29.58 -3.23
CA LEU A 35 12.05 28.12 -3.03
C LEU A 35 12.18 27.73 -1.54
N LYS A 36 12.89 28.53 -0.74
CA LYS A 36 13.05 28.32 0.71
C LYS A 36 11.77 28.64 1.48
N GLU A 37 11.04 29.70 1.11
CA GLU A 37 9.74 30.05 1.71
C GLU A 37 8.74 28.88 1.64
N TYR A 38 8.80 28.09 0.58
CA TYR A 38 7.92 26.95 0.33
C TYR A 38 8.50 25.61 0.82
N GLY A 39 9.63 25.63 1.54
CA GLY A 39 10.29 24.44 2.07
C GLY A 39 10.89 23.51 1.01
N ILE A 40 11.03 23.96 -0.24
CA ILE A 40 11.58 23.17 -1.34
C ILE A 40 13.11 23.09 -1.23
N VAL A 41 13.75 24.19 -0.83
CA VAL A 41 15.21 24.29 -0.69
C VAL A 41 15.59 24.55 0.76
N LYS A 42 16.55 23.79 1.26
CA LYS A 42 17.17 23.96 2.58
C LYS A 42 18.65 24.34 2.43
N ASN A 43 19.14 25.16 3.36
CA ASN A 43 20.52 25.62 3.37
C ASN A 43 21.34 24.82 4.38
N VAL A 44 22.55 24.41 4.01
CA VAL A 44 23.51 23.74 4.90
C VAL A 44 24.90 24.34 4.75
N LYS A 45 25.71 24.32 5.81
CA LYS A 45 27.08 24.84 5.74
C LYS A 45 27.95 23.94 4.86
N LYS A 46 28.72 24.56 3.98
CA LYS A 46 29.73 23.90 3.14
C LYS A 46 30.82 23.31 4.03
N SER A 47 31.00 22.00 3.93
CA SER A 47 32.06 21.24 4.57
C SER A 47 32.34 19.96 3.79
N ASP A 48 33.53 19.39 3.95
CA ASP A 48 33.88 18.11 3.33
C ASP A 48 32.98 16.97 3.82
N ARG A 49 32.47 17.06 5.05
CA ARG A 49 31.44 16.13 5.55
C ARG A 49 30.16 16.26 4.73
N GLN A 50 29.68 17.49 4.53
CA GLN A 50 28.40 17.74 3.89
C GLN A 50 28.35 17.34 2.41
N SER A 51 29.48 17.44 1.71
CA SER A 51 29.61 17.01 0.31
C SER A 51 29.59 15.49 0.15
N MET A 52 29.96 14.74 1.18
CA MET A 52 29.96 13.27 1.18
C MET A 52 28.65 12.63 1.66
N LEU A 53 27.73 13.42 2.21
CA LEU A 53 26.43 12.91 2.69
C LEU A 53 25.47 12.69 1.52
N SER A 54 24.79 11.54 1.51
CA SER A 54 23.69 11.23 0.60
C SER A 54 22.41 11.97 1.00
N ASP A 55 22.15 12.06 2.31
CA ASP A 55 20.88 12.52 2.87
C ASP A 55 21.08 13.76 3.74
N LEU A 56 20.07 14.62 3.76
CA LEU A 56 20.06 15.79 4.61
C LEU A 56 19.73 15.39 6.05
N VAL A 57 20.51 15.90 7.00
CA VAL A 57 20.25 15.79 8.42
C VAL A 57 19.59 17.10 8.86
N GLU A 58 18.42 17.03 9.51
CA GLU A 58 17.66 18.24 9.91
C GLU A 58 18.47 19.15 10.84
N GLU A 59 19.35 18.58 11.68
CA GLU A 59 20.24 19.34 12.58
C GLU A 59 21.25 20.21 11.83
N ASP A 60 21.61 19.86 10.59
CA ASP A 60 22.57 20.60 9.77
C ASP A 60 21.88 21.76 9.00
N VAL A 61 20.54 21.84 9.01
CA VAL A 61 19.76 22.85 8.30
C VAL A 61 19.87 24.21 8.99
N ARG A 62 20.17 25.24 8.21
CA ARG A 62 20.30 26.61 8.70
C ARG A 62 19.19 27.52 8.20
N VAL A 63 18.65 28.31 9.12
CA VAL A 63 17.78 29.45 8.81
C VAL A 63 18.66 30.70 8.70
N THR A 64 19.36 30.86 7.58
CA THR A 64 20.14 32.07 7.27
C THR A 64 19.56 32.82 6.09
N ASP A 65 19.68 34.15 6.12
CA ASP A 65 19.36 34.99 4.96
C ASP A 65 20.35 34.70 3.82
N ILE A 66 19.85 34.80 2.59
CA ILE A 66 20.61 34.48 1.37
C ILE A 66 21.17 35.78 0.81
N GLU A 67 22.49 35.90 0.76
CA GLU A 67 23.21 37.03 0.16
C GLU A 67 23.76 36.68 -1.24
N SER A 68 23.94 37.71 -2.07
CA SER A 68 24.55 37.55 -3.40
C SER A 68 26.04 37.24 -3.24
N GLY A 69 26.50 36.13 -3.83
CA GLY A 69 27.90 35.70 -3.75
C GLY A 69 28.25 34.86 -2.52
N GLU A 70 27.25 34.29 -1.83
CA GLU A 70 27.47 33.40 -0.69
C GLU A 70 28.18 32.10 -1.11
N GLN A 71 29.39 31.88 -0.58
CA GLN A 71 30.26 30.75 -0.94
C GLN A 71 30.32 29.66 0.13
N GLU A 72 29.80 29.91 1.34
CA GLU A 72 29.87 28.99 2.47
C GLU A 72 28.64 28.09 2.61
N LEU A 73 27.67 28.16 1.70
CA LEU A 73 26.43 27.38 1.76
C LEU A 73 26.27 26.42 0.59
N TYR A 74 25.68 25.26 0.89
CA TYR A 74 25.01 24.43 -0.10
C TYR A 74 23.49 24.60 0.00
N TYR A 75 22.83 24.55 -1.15
CA TYR A 75 21.39 24.56 -1.33
C TYR A 75 20.96 23.15 -1.71
N VAL A 76 20.06 22.56 -0.91
CA VAL A 76 19.63 21.17 -1.03
C VAL A 76 18.13 21.13 -1.27
N PHE A 77 17.71 20.48 -2.35
CA PHE A 77 16.29 20.29 -2.65
C PHE A 77 15.72 19.15 -1.81
N SER A 78 14.63 19.42 -1.08
CA SER A 78 13.85 18.45 -0.30
C SER A 78 12.43 18.31 -0.85
N PHE A 79 12.33 18.18 -2.18
CA PHE A 79 11.08 18.14 -2.93
C PHE A 79 11.22 17.20 -4.12
N VAL A 80 10.14 16.53 -4.52
CA VAL A 80 10.05 15.76 -5.76
C VAL A 80 8.81 16.21 -6.53
N GLY A 81 8.99 16.56 -7.82
CA GLY A 81 7.92 17.02 -8.69
C GLY A 81 8.34 18.12 -9.66
N VAL A 82 7.41 19.00 -10.02
CA VAL A 82 7.59 20.11 -10.96
C VAL A 82 7.33 21.44 -10.27
N ILE A 83 8.17 22.42 -10.52
CA ILE A 83 8.04 23.79 -9.98
C ILE A 83 8.10 24.77 -11.14
N VAL A 84 7.15 25.69 -11.19
CA VAL A 84 7.14 26.82 -12.12
C VAL A 84 7.46 28.07 -11.32
N ILE A 85 8.56 28.75 -11.63
CA ILE A 85 9.02 29.93 -10.89
C ILE A 85 9.71 30.94 -11.83
N TYR A 86 9.27 32.20 -11.84
CA TYR A 86 9.84 33.28 -12.66
C TYR A 86 10.14 32.88 -14.12
N GLY A 87 9.17 32.25 -14.81
CA GLY A 87 9.30 31.82 -16.21
C GLY A 87 10.17 30.57 -16.44
N ARG A 88 10.50 29.85 -15.37
CA ARG A 88 11.35 28.64 -15.38
C ARG A 88 10.57 27.45 -14.85
N VAL A 89 10.80 26.29 -15.45
CA VAL A 89 10.24 25.00 -15.05
C VAL A 89 11.37 24.14 -14.51
N LEU A 90 11.36 23.89 -13.20
CA LEU A 90 12.29 23.01 -12.52
C LEU A 90 11.65 21.65 -12.27
N LYS A 91 12.27 20.58 -12.75
CA LYS A 91 11.83 19.20 -12.58
C LYS A 91 12.74 18.54 -11.55
N CYS A 92 12.27 18.45 -10.31
CA CYS A 92 13.02 17.86 -9.23
C CYS A 92 12.78 16.36 -9.17
N TYR A 93 13.77 15.57 -9.56
CA TYR A 93 13.65 14.12 -9.60
C TYR A 93 14.23 13.45 -8.34
N PRO A 94 13.71 12.27 -7.95
CA PRO A 94 14.14 11.51 -6.80
C PRO A 94 15.64 11.25 -6.70
N LYS A 95 16.15 11.28 -5.47
CA LYS A 95 17.59 11.09 -5.21
C LYS A 95 18.14 9.72 -5.65
N TYR A 96 17.30 8.67 -5.69
CA TYR A 96 17.73 7.31 -6.06
C TYR A 96 18.07 7.15 -7.56
N ILE A 97 17.66 8.09 -8.41
CA ILE A 97 17.96 8.05 -9.85
C ILE A 97 19.39 8.56 -10.08
N ASN A 98 20.26 7.70 -10.60
CA ASN A 98 21.67 8.02 -10.83
C ASN A 98 22.10 7.84 -12.30
N SER A 99 21.31 7.12 -13.11
CA SER A 99 21.70 6.78 -14.49
C SER A 99 21.69 7.95 -15.47
N CYS A 100 20.89 9.00 -15.22
CA CYS A 100 20.65 10.07 -16.17
C CYS A 100 20.33 11.40 -15.47
N ASP A 101 20.88 12.50 -16.01
CA ASP A 101 20.60 13.86 -15.52
C ASP A 101 19.25 14.43 -16.00
N ASN A 102 18.63 13.83 -17.02
CA ASN A 102 17.34 14.24 -17.61
C ASN A 102 16.33 13.06 -17.65
N PRO A 103 15.87 12.54 -16.50
CA PRO A 103 15.10 11.30 -16.43
C PRO A 103 13.61 11.51 -16.77
N ILE A 104 13.29 11.86 -18.02
CA ILE A 104 11.94 12.22 -18.45
C ILE A 104 10.93 11.08 -18.27
N MET A 105 11.31 9.84 -18.63
CA MET A 105 10.42 8.69 -18.52
C MET A 105 10.08 8.37 -17.07
N GLN A 106 11.08 8.41 -16.19
CA GLN A 106 10.91 8.21 -14.75
C GLN A 106 10.04 9.33 -14.18
N MET A 107 10.27 10.59 -14.56
CA MET A 107 9.46 11.71 -14.10
C MET A 107 8.00 11.59 -14.51
N LYS A 108 7.68 11.15 -15.74
CA LYS A 108 6.29 10.87 -16.15
C LYS A 108 5.65 9.85 -15.21
N GLN A 109 6.35 8.76 -14.89
CA GLN A 109 5.84 7.73 -14.00
C GLN A 109 5.64 8.27 -12.57
N ILE A 110 6.61 9.01 -12.04
CA ILE A 110 6.55 9.62 -10.70
C ILE A 110 5.38 10.59 -10.59
N LEU A 111 5.14 11.44 -11.59
CA LEU A 111 4.02 12.38 -11.58
C LEU A 111 2.67 11.67 -11.57
N ARG A 112 2.53 10.54 -12.26
CA ARG A 112 1.33 9.67 -12.19
C ARG A 112 1.17 9.02 -10.82
N VAL A 113 2.26 8.58 -10.20
CA VAL A 113 2.23 8.04 -8.82
C VAL A 113 1.77 9.12 -7.85
N LEU A 114 2.30 10.34 -7.99
CA LEU A 114 1.89 11.49 -7.18
C LEU A 114 0.43 11.88 -7.43
N GLU A 115 -0.04 11.85 -8.68
CA GLU A 115 -1.45 12.07 -9.01
C GLU A 115 -2.34 11.05 -8.31
N LYS A 116 -2.01 9.75 -8.40
CA LYS A 116 -2.75 8.69 -7.73
C LYS A 116 -2.72 8.85 -6.20
N TYR A 117 -1.55 9.14 -5.63
CA TYR A 117 -1.37 9.37 -4.20
C TYR A 117 -2.20 10.56 -3.71
N ASN A 118 -2.17 11.66 -4.47
CA ASN A 118 -2.86 12.90 -4.17
C ASN A 118 -4.35 12.88 -4.52
N SER A 119 -4.86 11.97 -5.36
CA SER A 119 -6.27 11.93 -5.79
C SER A 119 -7.26 11.82 -4.61
N LYS A 120 -6.82 11.28 -3.48
CA LYS A 120 -7.59 11.22 -2.23
C LYS A 120 -7.60 12.55 -1.45
N GLU A 121 -6.64 13.45 -1.70
CA GLU A 121 -6.47 14.74 -1.01
C GLU A 121 -6.72 15.98 -1.89
N GLN A 122 -6.48 15.92 -3.20
CA GLN A 122 -6.55 17.07 -4.12
C GLN A 122 -7.98 17.60 -4.30
N VAL A 123 -8.98 16.71 -4.24
CA VAL A 123 -10.39 17.09 -4.24
C VAL A 123 -10.76 17.88 -2.97
N ILE A 124 -9.93 17.86 -1.92
CA ILE A 124 -10.17 18.57 -0.67
C ILE A 124 -9.33 19.87 -0.61
N LYS A 125 -8.06 19.84 -1.07
CA LYS A 125 -7.14 20.99 -1.03
C LYS A 125 -7.44 22.09 -2.06
N LEU A 126 -8.08 21.78 -3.19
CA LEU A 126 -8.56 22.80 -4.14
C LEU A 126 -9.70 23.68 -3.57
N TYR A 127 -10.31 23.27 -2.44
CA TYR A 127 -11.55 23.85 -1.93
C TYR A 127 -11.48 24.42 -0.50
N ASN A 128 -10.36 24.23 0.20
CA ASN A 128 -10.15 24.89 1.50
C ASN A 128 -9.51 26.27 1.28
N GLU A 129 -10.33 27.23 0.86
CA GLU A 129 -10.16 28.61 1.28
C GLU A 129 -10.34 28.67 2.80
N SER A 130 -9.26 28.56 3.56
CA SER A 130 -9.25 28.96 4.95
C SER A 130 -7.83 29.25 5.43
N ASP A 131 -7.49 30.54 5.48
CA ASP A 131 -6.70 31.25 6.50
C ASP A 131 -5.32 30.75 6.97
N ASP A 132 -4.77 29.66 6.43
CA ASP A 132 -3.48 29.13 6.91
C ASP A 132 -2.48 29.00 5.75
N GLY A 133 -2.00 30.15 5.25
CA GLY A 133 -0.77 30.27 4.44
C GLY A 133 -0.66 29.44 3.15
N GLY A 134 -1.72 28.76 2.71
CA GLY A 134 -1.72 27.87 1.56
C GLY A 134 -1.59 28.65 0.26
N SER A 135 -0.38 28.74 -0.27
CA SER A 135 -0.11 29.27 -1.60
C SER A 135 -0.95 28.55 -2.67
N PHE A 136 -1.62 29.30 -3.51
CA PHE A 136 -2.35 28.74 -4.63
C PHE A 136 -1.45 28.04 -5.64
N ASN A 137 -1.95 26.93 -6.17
CA ASN A 137 -1.25 26.12 -7.15
C ASN A 137 -1.92 26.21 -8.52
N LEU A 138 -1.52 27.22 -9.30
CA LEU A 138 -2.06 27.48 -10.62
C LEU A 138 -1.94 26.26 -11.56
N LEU A 139 -0.79 25.58 -11.53
CA LEU A 139 -0.55 24.38 -12.34
C LEU A 139 -1.54 23.27 -12.01
N ALA A 140 -1.89 23.05 -10.73
CA ALA A 140 -2.89 22.04 -10.39
C ALA A 140 -4.28 22.38 -10.94
N VAL A 141 -4.68 23.65 -10.91
CA VAL A 141 -5.94 24.12 -11.52
C VAL A 141 -5.93 23.95 -13.03
N MET A 142 -4.82 24.27 -13.69
CA MET A 142 -4.64 24.08 -15.14
C MET A 142 -4.77 22.61 -15.54
N LEU A 143 -4.06 21.73 -14.84
CA LEU A 143 -4.09 20.28 -15.10
C LEU A 143 -5.50 19.72 -14.89
N TYR A 144 -6.18 20.14 -13.81
CA TYR A 144 -7.55 19.73 -13.52
C TYR A 144 -8.54 20.11 -14.64
N LEU A 145 -8.49 21.37 -15.11
CA LEU A 145 -9.39 21.86 -16.16
C LEU A 145 -9.15 21.15 -17.50
N LEU A 146 -7.88 20.90 -17.86
CA LEU A 146 -7.53 20.16 -19.07
C LEU A 146 -8.00 18.70 -19.00
N GLN A 147 -7.82 18.04 -17.86
CA GLN A 147 -8.27 16.66 -17.66
C GLN A 147 -9.80 16.55 -17.71
N ASP A 148 -10.53 17.45 -17.03
CA ASP A 148 -12.00 17.48 -17.13
C ASP A 148 -12.48 17.68 -18.58
N TYR A 149 -11.81 18.56 -19.33
CA TYR A 149 -12.10 18.76 -20.75
C TYR A 149 -11.87 17.49 -21.57
N TYR A 150 -10.79 16.75 -21.34
CA TYR A 150 -10.54 15.50 -22.06
C TYR A 150 -11.57 14.43 -21.76
N ASP A 151 -11.99 14.32 -20.49
CA ASP A 151 -12.93 13.30 -20.07
C ASP A 151 -14.36 13.63 -20.50
N ASN A 152 -14.72 14.92 -20.51
CA ASN A 152 -16.12 15.32 -20.54
C ASN A 152 -16.46 16.50 -21.48
N GLY A 153 -15.49 17.00 -22.24
CA GLY A 153 -15.65 18.11 -23.18
C GLY A 153 -15.91 19.46 -22.52
N ILE A 154 -16.21 20.46 -23.36
CA ILE A 154 -16.40 21.85 -22.92
C ILE A 154 -17.65 22.01 -22.03
N TYR A 155 -17.61 22.99 -21.12
CA TYR A 155 -18.78 23.43 -20.38
C TYR A 155 -19.92 23.79 -21.34
N THR A 156 -21.09 23.23 -21.11
CA THR A 156 -22.28 23.46 -21.93
C THR A 156 -23.50 23.67 -21.06
N ASN A 157 -24.28 24.69 -21.39
CA ASN A 157 -25.63 24.87 -20.85
C ASN A 157 -26.64 24.58 -21.95
N ASP A 158 -27.75 23.95 -21.58
CA ASP A 158 -28.85 23.69 -22.51
C ASP A 158 -29.89 24.79 -22.35
N VAL A 159 -30.29 25.38 -23.47
CA VAL A 159 -31.42 26.30 -23.55
C VAL A 159 -32.59 25.62 -24.23
N GLU A 160 -33.79 25.99 -23.78
CA GLU A 160 -35.02 25.49 -24.36
C GLU A 160 -35.48 26.43 -25.47
N VAL A 161 -35.41 25.96 -26.70
CA VAL A 161 -35.86 26.68 -27.89
C VAL A 161 -37.16 26.07 -28.40
N VAL A 162 -37.95 26.88 -29.10
CA VAL A 162 -39.19 26.44 -29.74
C VAL A 162 -38.94 26.27 -31.23
N GLU A 163 -39.30 25.11 -31.77
CA GLU A 163 -39.24 24.81 -33.20
C GLU A 163 -40.60 24.36 -33.73
N THR A 164 -40.89 24.67 -34.99
CA THR A 164 -42.13 24.28 -35.66
C THR A 164 -42.04 22.84 -36.15
N ASN A 165 -43.02 22.00 -35.79
CA ASN A 165 -43.14 20.59 -36.15
C ASN A 165 -41.91 19.73 -35.78
N GLY A 166 -41.28 20.04 -34.65
CA GLY A 166 -40.22 19.24 -34.08
C GLY A 166 -40.72 17.93 -33.46
N MET A 167 -39.77 17.12 -33.01
CA MET A 167 -40.04 15.82 -32.38
C MET A 167 -40.19 15.92 -30.85
N GLY A 168 -40.07 17.11 -30.29
CA GLY A 168 -40.15 17.37 -28.85
C GLY A 168 -41.58 17.52 -28.33
N GLU A 169 -41.70 17.92 -27.06
CA GLU A 169 -43.00 18.13 -26.42
C GLU A 169 -43.77 19.28 -27.11
N ILE A 170 -45.05 19.04 -27.42
CA ILE A 170 -45.91 20.05 -28.05
C ILE A 170 -46.35 21.07 -27.00
N LEU A 171 -46.02 22.34 -27.25
CA LEU A 171 -46.50 23.48 -26.49
C LEU A 171 -47.89 23.86 -27.00
N TRP A 172 -48.93 23.18 -26.48
CA TRP A 172 -50.30 23.37 -26.94
C TRP A 172 -50.81 24.80 -26.79
N ASP A 173 -50.50 25.48 -25.68
CA ASP A 173 -50.92 26.87 -25.49
C ASP A 173 -50.37 27.80 -26.57
N ARG A 174 -49.08 27.66 -26.93
CA ARG A 174 -48.50 28.42 -28.03
C ARG A 174 -49.06 28.00 -29.38
N THR A 175 -49.17 26.69 -29.62
CA THR A 175 -49.74 26.16 -30.87
C THR A 175 -51.15 26.69 -31.12
N ILE A 176 -51.99 26.74 -30.08
CA ILE A 176 -53.37 27.21 -30.20
C ILE A 176 -53.45 28.72 -30.44
N ASN A 177 -52.61 29.50 -29.75
CA ASN A 177 -52.67 30.96 -29.76
C ASN A 177 -51.86 31.62 -30.89
N GLU A 178 -50.77 30.99 -31.33
CA GLU A 178 -49.78 31.59 -32.24
C GLU A 178 -49.81 30.97 -33.65
N THR A 179 -50.51 29.86 -33.88
CA THR A 179 -50.61 29.24 -35.23
C THR A 179 -52.06 29.09 -35.71
N PHE A 180 -52.21 28.87 -37.02
CA PHE A 180 -53.53 28.75 -37.65
C PHE A 180 -54.04 27.31 -37.59
N SER A 181 -55.31 27.16 -37.19
CA SER A 181 -56.02 25.89 -37.22
C SER A 181 -56.88 25.76 -38.49
N TYR A 182 -56.92 24.57 -39.07
CA TYR A 182 -57.91 24.19 -40.08
C TYR A 182 -59.11 23.52 -39.42
N ILE A 183 -60.32 23.99 -39.71
CA ILE A 183 -61.54 23.38 -39.16
C ILE A 183 -62.07 22.32 -40.13
N SER A 184 -62.20 21.08 -39.64
CA SER A 184 -62.85 19.99 -40.38
C SER A 184 -63.77 19.22 -39.42
N ASN A 185 -65.01 18.94 -39.83
CA ASN A 185 -66.03 18.29 -39.00
C ASN A 185 -66.20 18.94 -37.60
N ASN A 186 -66.20 20.27 -37.54
CA ASN A 186 -66.30 21.06 -36.31
C ASN A 186 -65.17 20.78 -35.28
N ARG A 187 -64.00 20.34 -35.76
CA ARG A 187 -62.78 20.12 -34.95
C ARG A 187 -61.59 20.90 -35.54
N PRO A 188 -60.77 21.56 -34.70
CA PRO A 188 -59.55 22.22 -35.15
C PRO A 188 -58.40 21.23 -35.36
N TYR A 189 -57.68 21.40 -36.47
CA TYR A 189 -56.47 20.67 -36.82
C TYR A 189 -55.32 21.64 -36.98
N TYR A 190 -54.25 21.44 -36.20
CA TYR A 190 -53.04 22.25 -36.25
C TYR A 190 -51.97 21.53 -37.07
N THR A 191 -51.53 22.15 -38.16
CA THR A 191 -50.47 21.62 -39.04
C THR A 191 -49.08 22.14 -38.69
N GLU A 192 -49.02 23.20 -37.87
CA GLU A 192 -47.79 23.84 -37.41
C GLU A 192 -47.76 23.78 -35.88
N LEU A 193 -47.28 22.65 -35.36
CA LEU A 193 -47.14 22.41 -33.93
C LEU A 193 -45.91 23.15 -33.41
N GLN A 194 -46.07 23.98 -32.38
CA GLN A 194 -44.94 24.57 -31.68
C GLN A 194 -44.42 23.55 -30.68
N THR A 195 -43.17 23.11 -30.86
CA THR A 195 -42.58 22.04 -30.05
C THR A 195 -41.31 22.51 -29.36
N LYS A 196 -41.07 21.95 -28.18
CA LYS A 196 -39.95 22.30 -27.31
C LYS A 196 -38.74 21.41 -27.59
N LYS A 197 -37.58 22.02 -27.79
CA LYS A 197 -36.32 21.33 -27.98
C LYS A 197 -35.26 21.92 -27.07
N ARG A 198 -34.44 21.05 -26.50
CA ARG A 198 -33.22 21.47 -25.79
C ARG A 198 -32.07 21.51 -26.79
N VAL A 199 -31.40 22.65 -26.85
CA VAL A 199 -30.22 22.86 -27.69
C VAL A 199 -29.13 23.43 -26.79
N SER A 200 -27.89 23.00 -27.00
CA SER A 200 -26.75 23.56 -26.29
C SER A 200 -26.55 25.02 -26.72
N ASP A 201 -26.45 25.93 -25.75
CA ASP A 201 -26.15 27.33 -26.02
C ASP A 201 -24.66 27.48 -26.36
N GLU A 202 -24.38 27.63 -27.66
CA GLU A 202 -23.03 27.84 -28.17
C GLU A 202 -22.50 29.24 -27.85
N TYR A 203 -23.38 30.20 -27.54
CA TYR A 203 -23.05 31.58 -27.20
C TYR A 203 -22.98 31.81 -25.69
N ASP A 204 -23.19 30.76 -24.89
CA ASP A 204 -23.09 30.81 -23.43
C ASP A 204 -21.74 31.39 -23.00
N PHE A 205 -21.80 32.36 -22.10
CA PHE A 205 -20.63 33.09 -21.65
C PHE A 205 -19.61 32.18 -20.94
N ILE A 206 -20.09 31.24 -20.12
CA ILE A 206 -19.22 30.34 -19.34
C ILE A 206 -18.57 29.33 -20.27
N ARG A 207 -19.29 28.83 -21.28
CA ARG A 207 -18.73 28.00 -22.35
C ARG A 207 -17.59 28.72 -23.08
N ARG A 208 -17.81 29.96 -23.53
CA ARG A 208 -16.79 30.76 -24.21
C ARG A 208 -15.59 31.05 -23.32
N LEU A 209 -15.84 31.42 -22.06
CA LEU A 209 -14.79 31.61 -21.05
C LEU A 209 -13.95 30.35 -20.86
N HIS A 210 -14.59 29.19 -20.71
CA HIS A 210 -13.89 27.91 -20.57
C HIS A 210 -13.00 27.61 -21.78
N ALA A 211 -13.49 27.84 -23.01
CA ALA A 211 -12.68 27.70 -24.23
C ALA A 211 -11.44 28.61 -24.22
N CYS A 212 -11.62 29.88 -23.83
CA CYS A 212 -10.54 30.87 -23.77
C CYS A 212 -9.47 30.47 -22.74
N ILE A 213 -9.89 30.07 -21.54
CA ILE A 213 -8.99 29.61 -20.47
C ILE A 213 -8.17 28.41 -20.93
N LEU A 214 -8.80 27.37 -21.47
CA LEU A 214 -8.12 26.15 -21.95
C LEU A 214 -7.14 26.44 -23.10
N THR A 215 -7.52 27.32 -24.03
CA THR A 215 -6.66 27.71 -25.16
C THR A 215 -5.43 28.47 -24.66
N LYS A 216 -5.63 29.39 -23.70
CA LYS A 216 -4.52 30.14 -23.10
C LYS A 216 -3.55 29.22 -22.36
N PHE A 217 -4.06 28.27 -21.58
CA PHE A 217 -3.22 27.27 -20.91
C PHE A 217 -2.43 26.41 -21.88
N SER A 218 -3.07 25.97 -22.95
CA SER A 218 -2.40 25.18 -23.97
C SER A 218 -1.23 25.95 -24.58
N LYS A 219 -1.41 27.23 -24.91
CA LYS A 219 -0.35 28.10 -25.42
C LYS A 219 0.78 28.31 -24.38
N GLU A 220 0.44 28.54 -23.12
CA GLU A 220 1.44 28.69 -22.03
C GLU A 220 2.24 27.41 -21.80
N LEU A 221 1.61 26.23 -21.95
CA LEU A 221 2.26 24.94 -21.77
C LEU A 221 3.11 24.54 -22.99
N GLU A 222 2.74 24.89 -24.22
CA GLU A 222 3.50 24.61 -25.45
C GLU A 222 4.93 25.19 -25.41
N GLU A 223 5.13 26.30 -24.69
CA GLU A 223 6.45 26.90 -24.50
C GLU A 223 7.32 26.17 -23.45
N SER A 224 6.90 24.99 -23.01
CA SER A 224 7.52 24.18 -21.95
C SER A 224 7.47 22.68 -22.27
N ASP A 225 8.23 21.87 -21.53
CA ASP A 225 8.15 20.40 -21.65
C ASP A 225 7.02 19.79 -20.78
N LEU A 226 6.14 20.62 -20.23
CA LEU A 226 5.05 20.17 -19.36
C LEU A 226 4.00 19.32 -20.09
N PRO A 227 3.59 19.60 -21.34
CA PRO A 227 2.67 18.74 -22.08
C PRO A 227 3.19 17.31 -22.17
N GLU A 228 4.48 17.16 -22.47
CA GLU A 228 5.09 15.83 -22.56
C GLU A 228 5.13 15.12 -21.19
N LEU A 229 5.46 15.83 -20.11
CA LEU A 229 5.55 15.27 -18.76
C LEU A 229 4.20 14.81 -18.19
N PHE A 230 3.15 15.59 -18.43
CA PHE A 230 1.81 15.27 -17.95
C PHE A 230 1.00 14.46 -18.97
N ASN A 231 1.60 14.10 -20.12
CA ASN A 231 0.93 13.40 -21.23
C ASN A 231 -0.35 14.14 -21.69
N ILE A 232 -0.23 15.45 -21.80
CA ILE A 232 -1.30 16.38 -22.19
C ILE A 232 -1.12 16.73 -23.66
N VAL A 233 -2.21 16.64 -24.42
CA VAL A 233 -2.29 17.25 -25.75
C VAL A 233 -2.65 18.73 -25.55
N THR A 234 -2.19 19.62 -26.41
CA THR A 234 -2.57 21.05 -26.33
C THR A 234 -3.78 21.29 -27.22
N VAL A 235 -4.66 22.23 -26.83
CA VAL A 235 -5.91 22.52 -27.52
C VAL A 235 -6.03 23.99 -27.91
N GLU A 236 -6.57 24.23 -29.10
CA GLU A 236 -6.93 25.57 -29.57
C GLU A 236 -8.43 25.59 -29.85
N LEU A 237 -9.20 26.11 -28.89
CA LEU A 237 -10.67 26.06 -28.90
C LEU A 237 -11.32 27.42 -29.19
N SER A 238 -10.59 28.52 -28.99
CA SER A 238 -11.09 29.88 -29.17
C SER A 238 -10.00 30.81 -29.70
N GLU A 239 -10.39 31.73 -30.58
CA GLU A 239 -9.56 32.86 -30.98
C GLU A 239 -9.74 34.09 -30.05
N GLU A 240 -10.83 34.12 -29.27
CA GLU A 240 -11.11 35.18 -28.28
C GLU A 240 -10.09 35.15 -27.13
N GLN A 241 -9.69 36.33 -26.67
CA GLN A 241 -8.88 36.51 -25.47
C GLN A 241 -9.78 36.72 -24.25
N LEU A 242 -9.24 36.47 -23.05
CA LEU A 242 -9.97 36.73 -21.80
C LEU A 242 -10.45 38.18 -21.71
N ASP A 243 -9.63 39.12 -22.17
CA ASP A 243 -9.92 40.54 -22.09
C ASP A 243 -11.04 40.96 -23.08
N ASP A 244 -11.36 40.12 -24.08
CA ASP A 244 -12.51 40.32 -24.99
C ASP A 244 -13.86 39.98 -24.31
N LEU A 245 -13.83 39.20 -23.21
CA LEU A 245 -15.01 38.81 -22.45
C LEU A 245 -15.40 39.83 -21.36
N GLY A 246 -14.49 40.71 -20.98
CA GLY A 246 -14.67 41.76 -19.98
C GLY A 246 -13.46 41.89 -19.05
N ASP A 247 -13.55 42.81 -18.09
CA ASP A 247 -12.55 42.91 -17.02
C ASP A 247 -12.65 41.74 -16.03
N ASP A 248 -11.59 41.54 -15.23
CA ASP A 248 -11.51 40.40 -14.30
C ASP A 248 -12.67 40.40 -13.28
N ASP A 249 -13.07 41.57 -12.76
CA ASP A 249 -14.19 41.72 -11.82
C ASP A 249 -15.53 41.30 -12.44
N TYR A 250 -15.79 41.69 -13.69
CA TYR A 250 -16.97 41.28 -14.43
C TYR A 250 -16.98 39.77 -14.68
N ILE A 251 -15.84 39.19 -15.07
CA ILE A 251 -15.71 37.75 -15.29
C ILE A 251 -16.00 36.99 -13.99
N LEU A 252 -15.41 37.40 -12.87
CA LEU A 252 -15.64 36.78 -11.55
C LEU A 252 -17.11 36.86 -11.14
N TYR A 253 -17.74 38.03 -11.32
CA TYR A 253 -19.17 38.22 -11.06
C TYR A 253 -20.04 37.27 -11.91
N ARG A 254 -19.72 37.09 -13.19
CA ARG A 254 -20.45 36.17 -14.08
C ARG A 254 -20.31 34.72 -13.66
N ILE A 255 -19.12 34.29 -13.25
CA ILE A 255 -18.88 32.93 -12.73
C ILE A 255 -19.68 32.71 -11.43
N GLN A 256 -19.67 33.68 -10.51
CA GLN A 256 -20.39 33.59 -9.24
C GLN A 256 -21.91 33.47 -9.45
N ASN A 257 -22.46 34.22 -10.40
CA ASN A 257 -23.88 34.11 -10.76
C ASN A 257 -24.25 32.75 -11.30
N GLU A 258 -23.41 32.16 -12.17
CA GLU A 258 -23.63 30.80 -12.66
C GLU A 258 -23.53 29.78 -11.52
N LEU A 259 -22.54 29.91 -10.62
CA LEU A 259 -22.38 29.05 -9.45
C LEU A 259 -23.63 29.01 -8.57
N ASN A 260 -24.30 30.15 -8.39
CA ASN A 260 -25.49 30.27 -7.55
C ASN A 260 -26.71 29.53 -8.13
N VAL A 261 -26.76 29.29 -9.44
CA VAL A 261 -27.88 28.61 -10.12
C VAL A 261 -27.53 27.19 -10.60
N GLN A 262 -26.26 26.79 -10.47
CA GLN A 262 -25.78 25.50 -10.94
C GLN A 262 -25.79 24.46 -9.82
N TYR A 263 -26.50 23.34 -10.04
CA TYR A 263 -26.61 22.24 -9.07
C TYR A 263 -25.80 21.00 -9.46
N ASN A 264 -25.27 20.95 -10.69
CA ASN A 264 -24.44 19.84 -11.13
C ASN A 264 -23.04 19.95 -10.50
N THR A 265 -22.62 18.93 -9.75
CA THR A 265 -21.34 18.90 -9.05
C THR A 265 -20.16 19.17 -10.00
N ARG A 266 -20.05 18.45 -11.12
CA ARG A 266 -18.95 18.66 -12.10
C ARG A 266 -18.89 20.13 -12.54
N LYS A 267 -20.02 20.69 -12.96
CA LYS A 267 -20.11 22.08 -13.42
C LYS A 267 -19.71 23.07 -12.33
N GLN A 268 -20.11 22.84 -11.07
CA GLN A 268 -19.68 23.65 -9.93
C GLN A 268 -18.15 23.60 -9.73
N LEU A 269 -17.53 22.43 -9.89
CA LEU A 269 -16.07 22.28 -9.74
C LEU A 269 -15.33 23.03 -10.85
N ILE A 270 -15.77 22.93 -12.11
CA ILE A 270 -15.19 23.68 -13.25
C ILE A 270 -15.31 25.19 -13.01
N LEU A 271 -16.48 25.66 -12.60
CA LEU A 271 -16.72 27.07 -12.30
C LEU A 271 -15.81 27.59 -11.17
N LYS A 272 -15.65 26.82 -10.08
CA LYS A 272 -14.73 27.15 -8.98
C LYS A 272 -13.27 27.19 -9.44
N ALA A 273 -12.86 26.24 -10.28
CA ALA A 273 -11.51 26.20 -10.85
C ALA A 273 -11.24 27.42 -11.75
N MET A 274 -12.19 27.78 -12.63
CA MET A 274 -12.11 28.98 -13.45
C MET A 274 -12.11 30.27 -12.62
N TYR A 275 -12.93 30.34 -11.55
CA TYR A 275 -12.94 31.46 -10.62
C TYR A 275 -11.57 31.65 -9.99
N ALA A 276 -10.99 30.58 -9.43
CA ALA A 276 -9.71 30.63 -8.76
C ALA A 276 -8.58 31.05 -9.72
N TYR A 277 -8.65 30.64 -10.99
CA TYR A 277 -7.72 31.11 -12.01
C TYR A 277 -7.81 32.63 -12.25
N VAL A 278 -9.01 33.14 -12.52
CA VAL A 278 -9.22 34.56 -12.85
C VAL A 278 -8.90 35.47 -11.66
N ALA A 279 -9.34 35.08 -10.46
CA ALA A 279 -9.11 35.86 -9.23
C ALA A 279 -7.62 36.08 -8.96
N GLN A 280 -6.78 35.13 -9.36
CA GLN A 280 -5.35 35.23 -9.13
C GLN A 280 -4.63 35.96 -10.25
N LYS A 281 -5.06 35.81 -11.50
CA LYS A 281 -4.58 36.65 -12.62
C LYS A 281 -4.65 38.14 -12.26
N ALA A 282 -5.73 38.59 -11.61
CA ALA A 282 -5.89 39.98 -11.16
C ALA A 282 -4.82 40.41 -10.13
N SER A 283 -4.35 39.47 -9.30
CA SER A 283 -3.29 39.72 -8.30
C SER A 283 -1.87 39.63 -8.88
N PHE A 284 -1.69 39.14 -10.11
CA PHE A 284 -0.38 38.82 -10.73
C PHE A 284 0.32 39.98 -11.45
N ASN A 285 -0.28 41.17 -11.52
CA ASN A 285 0.42 42.35 -12.06
C ASN A 285 1.65 42.79 -11.23
N ASN A 286 1.97 42.09 -10.12
CA ASN A 286 3.23 42.18 -9.39
C ASN A 286 3.92 40.80 -9.27
N ILE A 287 4.79 40.49 -10.22
CA ILE A 287 6.12 39.83 -10.03
C ILE A 287 6.17 38.36 -9.54
N ASP A 288 5.13 37.72 -9.00
CA ASP A 288 5.31 36.48 -8.22
C ASP A 288 4.75 35.16 -8.78
N ASN A 289 4.99 34.84 -10.07
CA ASN A 289 4.64 33.53 -10.68
C ASN A 289 5.37 32.35 -9.99
N PHE A 290 4.74 31.73 -8.99
CA PHE A 290 5.18 30.48 -8.38
C PHE A 290 4.04 29.46 -8.37
N SER A 291 4.34 28.23 -8.81
CA SER A 291 3.42 27.10 -8.75
C SER A 291 4.23 25.83 -8.58
N MET A 292 3.72 24.82 -7.88
CA MET A 292 4.43 23.56 -7.70
C MET A 292 3.49 22.36 -7.73
N TYR A 293 3.85 21.29 -8.43
CA TYR A 293 3.14 20.03 -8.42
C TYR A 293 4.09 18.94 -7.93
N GLY A 294 3.92 18.47 -6.70
CA GLY A 294 4.82 17.50 -6.09
C GLY A 294 4.66 17.41 -4.58
N THR A 295 5.68 16.89 -3.90
CA THR A 295 5.68 16.71 -2.45
C THR A 295 7.06 16.95 -1.84
N ASN A 296 7.10 17.49 -0.62
CA ASN A 296 8.30 17.56 0.22
C ASN A 296 8.55 16.27 1.02
N SER A 297 7.60 15.34 1.02
CA SER A 297 7.63 14.11 1.82
C SER A 297 7.51 12.88 0.93
N PHE A 298 8.41 12.76 -0.05
CA PHE A 298 8.38 11.66 -1.01
C PHE A 298 8.65 10.29 -0.36
N ASN A 299 9.26 10.26 0.83
CA ASN A 299 9.35 9.06 1.65
C ASN A 299 7.97 8.46 1.96
N LEU A 300 6.97 9.28 2.28
CA LEU A 300 5.61 8.80 2.58
C LEU A 300 4.93 8.21 1.35
N VAL A 301 5.28 8.70 0.16
CA VAL A 301 4.81 8.13 -1.12
C VAL A 301 5.43 6.76 -1.32
N TRP A 302 6.73 6.61 -1.05
CA TRP A 302 7.42 5.32 -1.09
C TRP A 302 6.84 4.30 -0.10
N GLU A 303 6.64 4.71 1.15
CA GLU A 303 5.98 3.88 2.19
C GLU A 303 4.61 3.38 1.71
N LYS A 304 3.80 4.28 1.13
CA LYS A 304 2.47 3.93 0.63
C LYS A 304 2.51 2.95 -0.54
N VAL A 305 3.46 3.14 -1.46
CA VAL A 305 3.70 2.25 -2.60
C VAL A 305 4.04 0.84 -2.10
N CYS A 306 5.03 0.72 -1.21
CA CYS A 306 5.44 -0.56 -0.64
C CYS A 306 4.28 -1.24 0.12
N ALA A 307 3.57 -0.49 0.97
CA ALA A 307 2.45 -1.02 1.74
C ALA A 307 1.33 -1.61 0.86
N GLN A 308 1.01 -0.98 -0.28
CA GLN A 308 0.01 -1.50 -1.21
C GLN A 308 0.52 -2.72 -1.98
N ASN A 309 1.74 -2.65 -2.52
CA ASN A 309 2.31 -3.69 -3.36
C ASN A 309 2.52 -5.00 -2.60
N PHE A 310 2.89 -4.94 -1.31
CA PHE A 310 3.16 -6.12 -0.50
C PHE A 310 2.00 -6.51 0.44
N GLY A 311 0.81 -5.95 0.22
CA GLY A 311 -0.41 -6.40 0.90
C GLY A 311 -0.42 -6.14 2.42
N ASN A 312 -0.18 -4.90 2.84
CA ASN A 312 -0.12 -4.52 4.24
C ASN A 312 -1.38 -4.92 5.04
N VAL A 313 -1.21 -5.70 6.12
CA VAL A 313 -2.29 -6.18 7.00
C VAL A 313 -2.37 -5.46 8.35
N LEU A 314 -1.62 -4.38 8.58
CA LEU A 314 -1.62 -3.66 9.86
C LEU A 314 -3.01 -3.25 10.37
N ASN A 315 -3.89 -2.84 9.47
CA ASN A 315 -5.26 -2.40 9.79
C ASN A 315 -6.30 -3.53 9.65
N SER A 316 -5.87 -4.75 9.32
CA SER A 316 -6.75 -5.92 9.28
C SER A 316 -7.02 -6.41 10.69
N LYS A 317 -8.21 -6.97 10.91
CA LYS A 317 -8.54 -7.58 12.21
C LYS A 317 -7.75 -8.86 12.42
N LEU A 318 -7.45 -9.20 13.67
CA LEU A 318 -6.80 -10.48 13.98
C LEU A 318 -7.59 -11.68 13.41
N SER A 319 -8.92 -11.63 13.45
CA SER A 319 -9.79 -12.67 12.87
C SER A 319 -9.71 -12.84 11.36
N GLU A 320 -9.19 -11.85 10.64
CA GLU A 320 -9.06 -11.85 9.18
C GLU A 320 -7.69 -12.35 8.70
N LEU A 321 -6.75 -12.58 9.63
CA LEU A 321 -5.42 -13.10 9.32
C LEU A 321 -5.48 -14.59 8.92
N PRO A 322 -4.56 -15.06 8.07
CA PRO A 322 -4.68 -16.39 7.44
C PRO A 322 -4.64 -17.57 8.42
N LEU A 323 -3.98 -17.42 9.57
CA LEU A 323 -3.92 -18.44 10.63
C LEU A 323 -5.09 -18.36 11.63
N GLY A 324 -6.03 -17.43 11.46
CA GLY A 324 -7.08 -17.14 12.44
C GLY A 324 -6.51 -16.50 13.72
N VAL A 325 -7.12 -16.81 14.87
CA VAL A 325 -6.74 -16.25 16.18
C VAL A 325 -6.58 -17.39 17.18
N CYS A 326 -5.43 -17.47 17.84
CA CYS A 326 -5.21 -18.45 18.90
C CYS A 326 -5.98 -18.08 20.19
N ASP A 327 -6.09 -19.01 21.14
CA ASP A 327 -6.92 -18.79 22.33
C ASP A 327 -6.46 -17.60 23.18
N ASP A 328 -5.16 -17.32 23.23
CA ASP A 328 -4.60 -16.18 23.98
C ASP A 328 -5.06 -14.81 23.44
N TYR A 329 -5.42 -14.73 22.15
CA TYR A 329 -5.87 -13.49 21.48
C TYR A 329 -7.36 -13.48 21.14
N LYS A 330 -8.12 -14.49 21.58
CA LYS A 330 -9.53 -14.70 21.20
C LYS A 330 -10.44 -13.55 21.60
N ASP A 331 -10.20 -12.95 22.76
CA ASP A 331 -10.94 -11.77 23.24
C ASP A 331 -10.61 -10.52 22.43
N SER A 332 -9.42 -10.48 21.81
CA SER A 332 -8.93 -9.40 20.94
C SER A 332 -9.17 -9.68 19.46
N LYS A 333 -9.99 -10.68 19.08
CA LYS A 333 -10.19 -11.06 17.67
C LYS A 333 -10.60 -9.91 16.73
N ASP A 334 -11.34 -8.93 17.27
CA ASP A 334 -11.87 -7.79 16.53
C ASP A 334 -10.93 -6.57 16.54
N THR A 335 -9.82 -6.63 17.28
CA THR A 335 -8.78 -5.59 17.24
C THR A 335 -7.97 -5.71 15.96
N THR A 336 -7.46 -4.59 15.49
CA THR A 336 -6.53 -4.57 14.35
C THR A 336 -5.14 -5.02 14.77
N LEU A 337 -4.34 -5.51 13.82
CA LEU A 337 -2.98 -5.99 14.11
C LEU A 337 -2.11 -4.89 14.75
N ILE A 338 -2.23 -3.64 14.29
CA ILE A 338 -1.49 -2.51 14.88
C ILE A 338 -1.89 -2.20 16.33
N GLU A 339 -3.10 -2.54 16.74
CA GLU A 339 -3.59 -2.24 18.09
C GLU A 339 -3.01 -3.14 19.17
N ILE A 340 -2.39 -4.27 18.80
CA ILE A 340 -1.73 -5.18 19.74
C ILE A 340 -0.41 -4.61 20.26
N ILE A 341 0.17 -3.63 19.57
CA ILE A 341 1.39 -2.96 20.01
C ILE A 341 1.05 -2.11 21.25
N ASP A 342 1.81 -2.34 22.32
CA ASP A 342 1.66 -1.63 23.58
C ASP A 342 1.72 -0.10 23.41
N ARG A 343 0.93 0.59 24.25
CA ARG A 343 0.94 2.05 24.34
C ARG A 343 1.66 2.48 25.62
N PRO A 344 2.42 3.58 25.59
CA PRO A 344 3.04 4.09 26.79
C PRO A 344 1.97 4.53 27.79
N VAL A 345 2.11 4.08 29.03
CA VAL A 345 1.23 4.44 30.16
C VAL A 345 2.01 5.32 31.13
N TRP A 346 1.49 6.52 31.38
CA TRP A 346 2.08 7.44 32.35
C TRP A 346 1.48 7.18 33.73
N HIS A 347 2.34 7.12 34.74
CA HIS A 347 1.95 6.97 36.13
C HIS A 347 2.46 8.15 36.96
N ARG A 348 1.62 8.69 37.84
CA ARG A 348 2.01 9.70 38.84
C ARG A 348 1.90 9.10 40.23
N THR A 349 2.83 9.50 41.11
CA THR A 349 2.88 9.02 42.51
C THR A 349 1.64 9.43 43.34
N SER A 350 0.94 10.51 42.96
CA SER A 350 -0.30 10.93 43.62
C SER A 350 -1.24 11.64 42.64
N GLY A 351 -2.52 11.29 42.70
CA GLY A 351 -3.59 11.81 41.83
C GLY A 351 -3.77 10.99 40.56
N ASP A 352 -5.00 11.02 40.04
CA ASP A 352 -5.34 10.37 38.79
C ASP A 352 -4.79 11.16 37.59
N ILE A 353 -4.28 10.42 36.61
CA ILE A 353 -3.88 10.96 35.31
C ILE A 353 -5.05 10.75 34.34
N SER A 354 -5.49 11.82 33.70
CA SER A 354 -6.48 11.77 32.61
C SER A 354 -5.79 12.03 31.28
N ASP A 355 -4.88 11.15 30.89
CA ASP A 355 -4.23 11.24 29.59
C ASP A 355 -5.13 10.55 28.57
N GLY A 356 -5.33 11.20 27.42
CA GLY A 356 -6.02 10.60 26.29
C GLY A 356 -5.28 9.37 25.75
N LYS A 357 -5.76 8.79 24.65
CA LYS A 357 -5.05 7.68 24.00
C LYS A 357 -3.66 8.15 23.53
N SER A 358 -2.61 7.58 24.10
CA SER A 358 -1.23 7.77 23.64
C SER A 358 -0.99 7.04 22.32
N ASP A 359 -0.11 7.60 21.49
CA ASP A 359 0.37 6.93 20.29
C ASP A 359 1.26 5.72 20.64
N THR A 360 1.35 4.78 19.71
CA THR A 360 2.23 3.60 19.80
C THR A 360 3.26 3.61 18.66
N LEU A 361 4.18 2.64 18.68
CA LEU A 361 5.04 2.32 17.55
C LEU A 361 4.19 1.97 16.33
N ARG A 362 4.55 2.52 15.16
CA ARG A 362 3.82 2.29 13.90
C ARG A 362 4.80 1.79 12.83
N PRO A 363 4.80 0.48 12.54
CA PRO A 363 5.50 -0.05 11.37
C PRO A 363 4.86 0.48 10.08
N ASP A 364 5.63 0.52 8.98
CA ASP A 364 5.10 0.96 7.69
C ASP A 364 4.19 -0.11 7.06
N LEU A 365 4.63 -1.37 7.09
CA LEU A 365 3.80 -2.49 6.68
C LEU A 365 4.14 -3.81 7.38
N ILE A 366 3.12 -4.64 7.55
CA ILE A 366 3.25 -6.06 7.86
C ILE A 366 2.66 -6.85 6.69
N SER A 367 3.38 -7.83 6.19
CA SER A 367 2.91 -8.75 5.15
C SER A 367 2.89 -10.17 5.69
N ILE A 368 1.84 -10.93 5.39
CA ILE A 368 1.69 -12.32 5.82
C ILE A 368 1.32 -13.14 4.60
N TYR A 369 2.14 -14.14 4.29
CA TYR A 369 2.02 -14.94 3.07
C TYR A 369 2.51 -16.38 3.27
N GLU A 370 1.98 -17.30 2.47
CA GLU A 370 2.37 -18.71 2.48
C GLU A 370 3.77 -18.91 1.89
N CYS A 371 4.53 -19.81 2.48
CA CYS A 371 5.91 -20.13 2.13
C CYS A 371 6.01 -21.60 1.72
N GLY A 372 6.23 -21.84 0.43
CA GLY A 372 6.35 -23.18 -0.14
C GLY A 372 5.02 -23.93 -0.25
N ASP A 373 5.07 -25.21 -0.63
CA ASP A 373 3.88 -26.05 -0.81
C ASP A 373 3.31 -26.62 0.51
N SER A 374 3.93 -26.25 1.63
CA SER A 374 3.73 -26.85 2.95
C SER A 374 2.68 -26.12 3.79
N GLY A 375 2.00 -25.06 3.33
CA GLY A 375 1.00 -24.33 4.12
C GLY A 375 1.54 -23.59 5.34
N GLU A 376 2.83 -23.25 5.31
CA GLU A 376 3.54 -22.52 6.37
C GLU A 376 3.51 -21.04 6.06
N TYR A 377 3.31 -20.18 7.07
CA TYR A 377 3.23 -18.73 6.86
C TYR A 377 4.48 -18.01 7.37
N CYS A 378 4.90 -17.00 6.61
CA CYS A 378 5.90 -16.03 7.03
C CYS A 378 5.22 -14.76 7.55
N PHE A 379 5.75 -14.23 8.66
CA PHE A 379 5.39 -12.93 9.20
C PHE A 379 6.48 -11.92 8.80
N GLY A 380 6.21 -11.15 7.75
CA GLY A 380 7.11 -10.14 7.20
C GLY A 380 6.90 -8.78 7.86
N ILE A 381 7.92 -8.29 8.57
CA ILE A 381 7.99 -6.96 9.16
C ILE A 381 8.85 -6.11 8.25
N TYR A 382 8.22 -5.24 7.48
CA TYR A 382 8.93 -4.42 6.50
C TYR A 382 8.73 -2.94 6.77
N ASP A 383 9.83 -2.21 6.66
CA ASP A 383 9.85 -0.76 6.84
C ASP A 383 10.47 -0.11 5.60
N ALA A 384 9.70 0.77 4.97
CA ALA A 384 9.99 1.33 3.67
C ALA A 384 10.84 2.57 3.83
N LYS A 385 12.16 2.37 3.89
CA LYS A 385 13.09 3.47 4.10
C LYS A 385 13.53 4.12 2.80
N TYR A 386 13.27 5.41 2.68
CA TYR A 386 13.70 6.22 1.53
C TYR A 386 15.18 6.63 1.62
N TYR A 387 16.10 5.66 1.70
CA TYR A 387 17.56 5.88 1.67
C TYR A 387 18.20 5.34 0.39
N ASN A 388 19.29 5.97 -0.03
CA ASN A 388 20.17 5.47 -1.09
C ASN A 388 21.34 4.69 -0.49
N ILE A 389 21.04 3.57 0.17
CA ILE A 389 22.09 2.74 0.75
C ILE A 389 22.93 2.10 -0.36
N ASP A 390 24.25 2.05 -0.19
CA ASP A 390 25.14 1.37 -1.13
C ASP A 390 26.33 0.69 -0.45
N PHE A 391 26.81 -0.40 -1.05
CA PHE A 391 27.90 -1.24 -0.54
C PHE A 391 29.11 -1.13 -1.45
N HIS A 392 29.97 -0.14 -1.18
CA HIS A 392 31.17 0.08 -1.99
C HIS A 392 32.32 -0.84 -1.58
N LYS A 393 32.83 -1.61 -2.53
CA LYS A 393 34.07 -2.39 -2.33
C LYS A 393 35.29 -1.49 -2.50
N ASN A 394 36.10 -1.34 -1.46
CA ASN A 394 37.38 -0.64 -1.53
C ASN A 394 38.54 -1.58 -1.18
N MET A 395 39.38 -1.88 -2.17
CA MET A 395 40.50 -2.85 -2.12
C MET A 395 40.11 -4.26 -1.65
N SER A 396 39.86 -4.43 -0.35
CA SER A 396 39.61 -5.70 0.35
C SER A 396 38.38 -5.67 1.28
N GLU A 397 37.80 -4.49 1.55
CA GLU A 397 36.69 -4.31 2.50
C GLU A 397 35.50 -3.64 1.82
N TYR A 398 34.29 -3.97 2.29
CA TYR A 398 33.08 -3.26 1.90
C TYR A 398 32.82 -2.12 2.87
N ARG A 399 32.51 -0.94 2.34
CA ARG A 399 32.04 0.22 3.10
C ARG A 399 30.59 0.51 2.74
N VAL A 400 29.75 0.60 3.77
CA VAL A 400 28.36 1.02 3.61
C VAL A 400 28.29 2.55 3.58
N ILE A 401 27.50 3.09 2.68
CA ILE A 401 27.12 4.51 2.61
C ILE A 401 25.60 4.65 2.53
N GLY A 402 25.05 5.78 2.96
CA GLY A 402 23.62 6.05 2.88
C GLY A 402 22.75 5.11 3.73
N GLN A 403 23.32 4.51 4.78
CA GLN A 403 22.60 3.60 5.65
C GLN A 403 21.59 4.32 6.57
N PRO A 404 20.51 3.64 6.97
CA PRO A 404 19.59 4.13 8.00
C PRO A 404 20.30 4.47 9.31
N GLY A 405 19.73 5.42 10.06
CA GLY A 405 20.29 5.84 11.35
C GLY A 405 20.05 4.80 12.44
N VAL A 406 20.76 4.95 13.58
CA VAL A 406 20.57 4.05 14.75
C VAL A 406 19.12 4.03 15.25
N GLY A 407 18.41 5.16 15.13
CA GLY A 407 17.00 5.25 15.51
C GLY A 407 16.10 4.36 14.65
N ASP A 408 16.37 4.27 13.35
CA ASP A 408 15.61 3.42 12.43
C ASP A 408 15.89 1.94 12.71
N VAL A 409 17.17 1.59 12.88
CA VAL A 409 17.57 0.21 13.23
C VAL A 409 16.93 -0.22 14.55
N THR A 410 16.96 0.65 15.56
CA THR A 410 16.36 0.35 16.88
C THR A 410 14.85 0.16 16.76
N LYS A 411 14.14 1.06 16.06
CA LYS A 411 12.68 0.94 15.84
C LYS A 411 12.34 -0.38 15.16
N GLN A 412 13.14 -0.80 14.19
CA GLN A 412 12.90 -2.03 13.45
C GLN A 412 12.99 -3.29 14.33
N TYR A 413 13.96 -3.36 15.25
CA TYR A 413 14.01 -4.42 16.26
C TYR A 413 12.81 -4.32 17.23
N LEU A 414 12.42 -3.12 17.64
CA LEU A 414 11.27 -2.92 18.53
C LEU A 414 9.95 -3.35 17.89
N TYR A 415 9.78 -3.19 16.58
CA TYR A 415 8.61 -3.70 15.87
C TYR A 415 8.54 -5.23 15.96
N GLN A 416 9.63 -5.94 15.71
CA GLN A 416 9.65 -7.39 15.89
C GLN A 416 9.39 -7.79 17.33
N LEU A 417 10.03 -7.12 18.29
CA LEU A 417 9.82 -7.39 19.71
C LEU A 417 8.35 -7.21 20.11
N ALA A 418 7.67 -6.20 19.57
CA ALA A 418 6.25 -5.94 19.83
C ALA A 418 5.34 -7.04 19.29
N TYR A 419 5.71 -7.68 18.19
CA TYR A 419 4.95 -8.78 17.60
C TYR A 419 5.41 -10.17 18.04
N ASP A 420 6.54 -10.31 18.72
CA ASP A 420 7.19 -11.59 19.03
C ASP A 420 6.27 -12.58 19.79
N ASP A 421 5.51 -12.08 20.78
CA ASP A 421 4.54 -12.90 21.52
C ASP A 421 3.41 -13.40 20.60
N PHE A 422 2.87 -12.50 19.77
CA PHE A 422 1.82 -12.82 18.80
C PHE A 422 2.34 -13.82 17.75
N ILE A 423 3.52 -13.57 17.19
CA ILE A 423 4.17 -14.42 16.19
C ILE A 423 4.31 -15.86 16.72
N THR A 424 4.85 -15.97 17.93
CA THR A 424 5.12 -17.25 18.60
C THR A 424 3.83 -18.00 18.93
N LYS A 425 2.85 -17.33 19.55
CA LYS A 425 1.59 -17.95 19.98
C LYS A 425 0.67 -18.31 18.82
N GLN A 426 0.68 -17.52 17.74
CA GLN A 426 -0.12 -17.78 16.55
C GLN A 426 0.48 -18.89 15.68
N GLY A 427 1.77 -19.19 15.84
CA GLY A 427 2.45 -20.30 15.18
C GLY A 427 3.01 -19.96 13.80
N TYR A 428 3.42 -18.72 13.56
CA TYR A 428 4.15 -18.38 12.34
C TYR A 428 5.49 -19.09 12.35
N LYS A 429 5.81 -19.77 11.23
CA LYS A 429 7.06 -20.54 11.14
C LYS A 429 8.26 -19.64 10.87
N TYR A 430 8.05 -18.65 10.02
CA TYR A 430 9.12 -17.77 9.55
C TYR A 430 8.85 -16.33 9.97
N VAL A 431 9.90 -15.63 10.35
CA VAL A 431 9.88 -14.18 10.52
C VAL A 431 10.87 -13.58 9.56
N GLN A 432 10.49 -12.47 8.95
CA GLN A 432 11.39 -11.63 8.17
C GLN A 432 11.39 -10.22 8.73
N ASN A 433 12.56 -9.62 8.82
CA ASN A 433 12.71 -8.26 9.30
C ASN A 433 13.57 -7.45 8.33
N MET A 434 12.98 -6.51 7.59
CA MET A 434 13.66 -5.88 6.45
C MET A 434 13.37 -4.39 6.26
N PHE A 435 14.38 -3.66 5.77
CA PHE A 435 14.21 -2.36 5.15
C PHE A 435 14.01 -2.49 3.63
N PHE A 436 13.02 -1.78 3.11
CA PHE A 436 12.77 -1.63 1.68
C PHE A 436 13.25 -0.26 1.21
N CYS A 437 14.42 -0.24 0.58
CA CYS A 437 15.00 0.96 0.00
C CYS A 437 14.71 1.03 -1.51
N PRO A 438 14.41 2.22 -2.07
CA PRO A 438 14.24 2.37 -3.51
C PRO A 438 15.60 2.32 -4.22
N ASP A 439 15.63 1.70 -5.39
CA ASP A 439 16.77 1.70 -6.30
C ASP A 439 16.29 1.79 -7.76
N GLU A 440 17.16 2.24 -8.65
CA GLU A 440 16.82 2.39 -10.07
C GLU A 440 16.68 1.04 -10.78
N VAL A 441 17.52 0.06 -10.44
CA VAL A 441 17.54 -1.28 -11.04
C VAL A 441 16.93 -2.30 -10.08
N GLY A 442 17.07 -2.08 -8.78
CA GLY A 442 16.80 -3.07 -7.75
C GLY A 442 17.99 -4.01 -7.56
N ASP A 443 18.14 -4.50 -6.34
CA ASP A 443 19.16 -5.48 -5.99
C ASP A 443 18.63 -6.40 -4.90
N LYS A 444 18.68 -7.71 -5.18
CA LYS A 444 18.33 -8.75 -4.23
C LYS A 444 19.50 -9.11 -3.31
N GLU A 445 20.74 -8.77 -3.69
CA GLU A 445 21.88 -8.93 -2.81
C GLU A 445 21.69 -8.00 -1.62
N TYR A 446 21.44 -8.63 -0.48
CA TYR A 446 21.07 -7.96 0.75
C TYR A 446 22.32 -7.71 1.59
N GLY A 447 22.48 -6.47 2.04
CA GLY A 447 23.21 -6.23 3.27
C GLY A 447 22.28 -6.48 4.47
N TRP A 448 22.86 -6.58 5.66
CA TRP A 448 22.09 -6.65 6.90
C TRP A 448 22.80 -5.86 7.98
N VAL A 449 22.03 -5.41 8.96
CA VAL A 449 22.53 -4.72 10.14
C VAL A 449 22.15 -5.51 11.39
N GLN A 450 23.13 -5.67 12.27
CA GLN A 450 22.97 -6.35 13.54
C GLN A 450 23.32 -5.40 14.68
N MET A 451 22.48 -5.43 15.71
CA MET A 451 22.77 -4.81 17.00
C MET A 451 22.69 -5.90 18.05
N ASP A 452 23.83 -6.43 18.50
CA ASP A 452 23.88 -7.61 19.39
C ASP A 452 22.97 -7.48 20.62
N MET A 453 22.93 -6.29 21.23
CA MET A 453 22.09 -6.01 22.40
C MET A 453 20.58 -6.12 22.15
N LEU A 454 20.13 -5.96 20.89
CA LEU A 454 18.73 -6.08 20.48
C LEU A 454 18.47 -7.42 19.80
N HIS A 455 19.48 -7.99 19.15
CA HIS A 455 19.42 -9.34 18.60
C HIS A 455 19.19 -10.38 19.70
N GLN A 456 19.70 -10.14 20.91
CA GLN A 456 19.50 -10.97 22.10
C GLN A 456 18.92 -10.13 23.24
N ILE A 457 17.59 -10.19 23.44
CA ILE A 457 16.90 -9.51 24.53
C ILE A 457 16.26 -10.54 25.45
N GLY A 458 16.85 -10.72 26.64
CA GLY A 458 16.38 -11.73 27.59
C GLY A 458 16.58 -13.14 27.03
N ASP A 459 15.49 -13.88 26.91
CA ASP A 459 15.39 -15.21 26.30
C ASP A 459 15.02 -15.16 24.81
N LYS A 460 14.80 -13.97 24.25
CA LYS A 460 14.35 -13.78 22.86
C LYS A 460 15.53 -13.53 21.94
N LYS A 461 15.48 -14.16 20.76
CA LYS A 461 16.42 -13.95 19.66
C LYS A 461 15.68 -13.30 18.48
N LEU A 462 15.91 -12.01 18.27
CA LEU A 462 15.25 -11.24 17.20
C LEU A 462 16.02 -11.37 15.88
N GLU A 463 15.39 -11.10 14.75
CA GLU A 463 16.03 -11.20 13.44
C GLU A 463 17.00 -10.05 13.20
N ASN A 464 18.08 -10.34 12.46
CA ASN A 464 18.87 -9.28 11.87
C ASN A 464 18.02 -8.50 10.86
N VAL A 465 18.25 -7.20 10.76
CA VAL A 465 17.49 -6.37 9.84
C VAL A 465 18.17 -6.42 8.48
N ALA A 466 17.55 -7.11 7.52
CA ALA A 466 18.03 -7.14 6.14
C ALA A 466 17.69 -5.84 5.42
N VAL A 467 18.47 -5.51 4.38
CA VAL A 467 18.22 -4.35 3.52
C VAL A 467 18.02 -4.87 2.11
N VAL A 468 16.85 -4.58 1.55
CA VAL A 468 16.48 -4.95 0.18
C VAL A 468 16.32 -3.68 -0.65
N LYS A 469 16.96 -3.67 -1.83
CA LYS A 469 16.81 -2.59 -2.81
C LYS A 469 15.73 -2.98 -3.81
N LEU A 470 14.58 -2.32 -3.75
CA LEU A 470 13.48 -2.56 -4.67
C LEU A 470 13.58 -1.65 -5.89
N CYS A 471 13.37 -2.21 -7.08
CA CYS A 471 13.29 -1.42 -8.31
C CYS A 471 12.10 -0.45 -8.23
N ALA A 472 12.39 0.85 -8.07
CA ALA A 472 11.37 1.87 -7.86
C ALA A 472 10.40 1.94 -9.04
N SER A 473 10.91 1.81 -10.27
CA SER A 473 10.08 1.85 -11.47
C SER A 473 9.08 0.69 -11.54
N GLU A 474 9.50 -0.52 -11.13
CA GLU A 474 8.60 -1.68 -11.07
C GLU A 474 7.57 -1.51 -9.96
N MET A 475 8.01 -1.07 -8.77
CA MET A 475 7.10 -0.81 -7.64
C MET A 475 6.04 0.24 -7.99
N TYR A 476 6.40 1.29 -8.72
CA TYR A 476 5.44 2.27 -9.18
C TYR A 476 4.45 1.72 -10.20
N SER A 477 4.88 0.84 -11.11
CA SER A 477 3.96 0.19 -12.06
C SER A 477 2.92 -0.66 -11.33
N LEU A 478 3.35 -1.51 -10.39
CA LEU A 478 2.44 -2.31 -9.55
C LEU A 478 1.47 -1.41 -8.77
N TYR A 479 2.00 -0.33 -8.19
CA TYR A 479 1.20 0.62 -7.45
C TYR A 479 0.15 1.27 -8.34
N LEU A 480 0.52 1.77 -9.53
CA LEU A 480 -0.40 2.41 -10.47
C LEU A 480 -1.49 1.45 -10.96
N GLU A 481 -1.13 0.18 -11.19
CA GLU A 481 -2.04 -0.90 -11.65
C GLU A 481 -2.97 -1.45 -10.56
N ASN A 482 -2.81 -1.02 -9.29
CA ASN A 482 -3.48 -1.62 -8.12
C ASN A 482 -3.16 -3.12 -7.97
N HIS A 483 -1.95 -3.52 -8.36
CA HIS A 483 -1.49 -4.90 -8.25
C HIS A 483 -0.77 -5.10 -6.91
N THR A 484 -1.20 -6.12 -6.16
CA THR A 484 -0.49 -6.62 -4.99
C THR A 484 0.29 -7.87 -5.43
N VAL A 485 1.58 -7.92 -5.09
CA VAL A 485 2.47 -9.04 -5.37
C VAL A 485 1.85 -10.32 -4.83
N SER A 486 1.73 -11.33 -5.69
CA SER A 486 1.19 -12.62 -5.28
C SER A 486 2.15 -13.35 -4.36
N GLU A 487 1.64 -14.21 -3.48
CA GLU A 487 2.45 -14.95 -2.50
C GLU A 487 3.55 -15.78 -3.19
N ASN A 488 3.26 -16.35 -4.36
CA ASN A 488 4.18 -17.12 -5.19
C ASN A 488 5.28 -16.29 -5.87
N GLU A 489 5.13 -14.96 -5.90
CA GLU A 489 6.06 -14.03 -6.53
C GLU A 489 6.85 -13.21 -5.51
N MET A 490 6.62 -13.39 -4.21
CA MET A 490 7.36 -12.67 -3.16
C MET A 490 8.88 -12.84 -3.30
N ASP A 491 9.34 -14.04 -3.66
CA ASP A 491 10.76 -14.37 -3.84
C ASP A 491 11.36 -13.71 -5.11
N LYS A 492 10.51 -13.15 -5.99
CA LYS A 492 10.95 -12.28 -7.08
C LYS A 492 11.47 -10.94 -6.55
N TYR A 493 11.02 -10.47 -5.39
CA TYR A 493 11.34 -9.15 -4.86
C TYR A 493 12.17 -9.19 -3.58
N ILE A 494 11.92 -10.20 -2.73
CA ILE A 494 12.47 -10.32 -1.39
C ILE A 494 13.32 -11.61 -1.32
N PRO A 495 14.50 -11.60 -0.69
CA PRO A 495 15.33 -12.80 -0.59
C PRO A 495 14.70 -13.87 0.32
N VAL A 496 14.83 -15.14 -0.08
CA VAL A 496 14.44 -16.31 0.74
C VAL A 496 15.32 -16.43 1.99
N ILE A 497 16.59 -16.00 1.90
CA ILE A 497 17.65 -16.21 2.91
C ILE A 497 17.41 -15.41 4.22
N GLY A 498 16.36 -14.60 4.30
CA GLY A 498 15.94 -13.92 5.55
C GLY A 498 14.86 -14.64 6.36
N ARG A 499 14.41 -15.84 5.95
CA ARG A 499 13.43 -16.62 6.71
C ARG A 499 14.14 -17.47 7.77
N GLN A 500 14.30 -16.96 8.99
CA GLN A 500 14.68 -17.82 10.11
C GLN A 500 13.44 -18.54 10.65
N GLU A 501 13.65 -19.80 11.04
CA GLU A 501 12.63 -20.56 11.75
C GLU A 501 12.47 -20.02 13.17
N VAL A 502 11.23 -19.85 13.61
CA VAL A 502 10.92 -19.42 14.98
C VAL A 502 11.26 -20.58 15.93
N ASP A 503 12.41 -20.48 16.59
CA ASP A 503 12.86 -21.35 17.68
C ASP A 503 12.00 -21.14 18.93
N SER A 504 10.73 -21.56 18.93
CA SER A 504 9.91 -21.55 20.15
C SER A 504 9.66 -22.97 20.68
N GLN A 505 9.65 -23.11 22.01
CA GLN A 505 9.59 -24.38 22.73
C GLN A 505 8.15 -24.90 22.98
N ASN A 506 7.10 -24.20 22.50
CA ASN A 506 5.74 -24.47 22.94
C ASN A 506 4.99 -25.45 21.99
N PHE A 507 5.20 -26.75 22.22
CA PHE A 507 4.59 -27.88 21.49
C PHE A 507 3.05 -27.81 21.45
N ALA A 508 2.41 -27.41 22.56
CA ALA A 508 0.96 -27.42 22.72
C ALA A 508 0.23 -26.40 21.83
N ASN A 509 0.70 -25.15 21.80
CA ASN A 509 0.08 -24.09 20.99
C ASN A 509 0.28 -24.33 19.48
N ARG A 510 1.42 -24.91 19.09
CA ARG A 510 1.69 -25.29 17.69
C ARG A 510 0.80 -26.44 17.23
N MET A 511 0.57 -27.45 18.07
CA MET A 511 -0.42 -28.49 17.77
C MET A 511 -1.80 -27.87 17.52
N ILE A 512 -2.24 -26.90 18.33
CA ILE A 512 -3.53 -26.20 18.16
C ILE A 512 -3.60 -25.40 16.83
N ALA A 513 -2.50 -24.79 16.39
CA ALA A 513 -2.43 -24.13 15.08
C ALA A 513 -2.51 -25.13 13.91
N TYR A 514 -1.78 -26.24 13.97
CA TYR A 514 -1.89 -27.35 12.98
C TYR A 514 -3.30 -27.96 12.96
N LEU A 515 -3.94 -28.08 14.12
CA LEU A 515 -5.33 -28.51 14.25
C LEU A 515 -6.30 -27.54 13.59
N THR A 516 -6.08 -26.23 13.75
CA THR A 516 -6.88 -25.18 13.10
C THR A 516 -6.74 -25.27 11.58
N ARG A 517 -5.56 -25.65 11.07
CA ARG A 517 -5.32 -25.90 9.63
C ARG A 517 -6.07 -27.13 9.09
N ILE A 518 -6.07 -28.26 9.81
CA ILE A 518 -6.86 -29.46 9.44
C ILE A 518 -8.37 -29.14 9.49
N THR A 519 -8.79 -28.39 10.50
CA THR A 519 -10.19 -27.99 10.70
C THR A 519 -10.63 -26.97 9.64
N ASN A 520 -9.77 -26.03 9.24
CA ASN A 520 -10.07 -25.03 8.20
C ASN A 520 -10.05 -25.62 6.79
N ALA A 521 -9.12 -26.54 6.47
CA ALA A 521 -9.14 -27.30 5.23
C ALA A 521 -10.44 -28.13 5.12
N SER A 522 -10.91 -28.69 6.23
CA SER A 522 -12.21 -29.38 6.32
C SER A 522 -13.41 -28.43 6.14
N LYS A 523 -13.40 -27.25 6.78
CA LYS A 523 -14.46 -26.23 6.64
C LYS A 523 -14.52 -25.59 5.26
N LEU A 524 -13.37 -25.39 4.59
CA LEU A 524 -13.31 -24.85 3.23
C LEU A 524 -13.84 -25.86 2.20
N ALA A 525 -13.65 -27.16 2.47
CA ALA A 525 -14.28 -28.24 1.71
C ALA A 525 -15.80 -28.32 1.95
N GLU A 526 -16.29 -28.08 3.17
CA GLU A 526 -17.72 -27.95 3.49
C GLU A 526 -18.39 -26.80 2.72
N LYS A 527 -17.77 -25.60 2.70
CA LYS A 527 -18.32 -24.43 2.00
C LYS A 527 -18.38 -24.61 0.48
N LYS A 528 -17.45 -25.37 -0.11
CA LYS A 528 -17.50 -25.78 -1.53
C LYS A 528 -18.56 -26.87 -1.82
N LEU A 529 -19.04 -27.58 -0.80
CA LEU A 529 -20.05 -28.64 -0.91
C LEU A 529 -21.47 -28.15 -0.59
N GLU A 530 -21.63 -27.12 0.24
CA GLU A 530 -22.92 -26.45 0.50
C GLU A 530 -23.50 -25.81 -0.78
N MET A 531 -22.67 -25.45 -1.76
CA MET A 531 -23.13 -25.01 -3.08
C MET A 531 -23.73 -26.14 -3.95
N LYS A 532 -23.78 -27.40 -3.47
CA LYS A 532 -24.24 -28.57 -4.25
C LYS A 532 -25.30 -29.45 -3.58
N SER A 533 -25.84 -29.09 -2.41
CA SER A 533 -26.75 -29.99 -1.65
C SER A 533 -28.16 -29.44 -1.40
N ASP A 534 -28.83 -28.92 -2.44
CA ASP A 534 -30.29 -29.02 -2.52
C ASP A 534 -30.64 -30.30 -3.29
N ARG A 535 -30.76 -31.42 -2.57
CA ARG A 535 -31.67 -32.57 -2.83
C ARG A 535 -31.32 -33.78 -1.96
N GLY A 536 -32.13 -33.97 -0.92
CA GLY A 536 -32.74 -35.25 -0.54
C GLY A 536 -31.87 -36.47 -0.21
N THR A 537 -31.90 -36.87 1.06
CA THR A 537 -31.88 -38.27 1.56
C THR A 537 -30.81 -39.22 1.02
N LEU A 538 -29.69 -39.30 1.74
CA LEU A 538 -29.09 -40.53 2.28
C LEU A 538 -27.85 -40.12 3.08
N ILE A 539 -27.82 -40.39 4.39
CA ILE A 539 -26.58 -40.27 5.17
C ILE A 539 -25.70 -41.47 4.79
N TYR A 540 -24.90 -41.34 3.72
CA TYR A 540 -23.88 -42.31 3.31
C TYR A 540 -22.54 -42.04 4.07
N PRO A 541 -21.62 -43.03 4.18
CA PRO A 541 -20.37 -43.07 4.98
C PRO A 541 -19.27 -42.07 4.60
N LYS A 542 -19.61 -40.93 3.99
CA LYS A 542 -18.64 -39.88 3.63
C LYS A 542 -18.33 -38.93 4.80
N GLN A 543 -19.20 -38.88 5.82
CA GLN A 543 -18.97 -38.10 7.05
C GLN A 543 -17.86 -38.74 7.91
N ILE A 544 -17.92 -40.07 8.10
CA ILE A 544 -16.91 -40.84 8.83
C ILE A 544 -15.53 -40.81 8.14
N LYS A 545 -15.51 -40.82 6.79
CA LYS A 545 -14.29 -40.72 5.97
C LYS A 545 -13.53 -39.38 6.09
N ARG A 546 -14.10 -38.35 6.73
CA ARG A 546 -13.53 -36.99 6.82
C ARG A 546 -12.93 -36.64 8.18
N GLU A 547 -13.17 -37.44 9.22
CA GLU A 547 -12.63 -37.25 10.57
C GLU A 547 -11.46 -38.20 10.92
N LEU A 548 -11.17 -39.18 10.06
CA LEU A 548 -10.23 -40.27 10.34
C LEU A 548 -8.80 -39.77 10.62
N GLY A 549 -8.28 -38.84 9.82
CA GLY A 549 -6.93 -38.29 10.02
C GLY A 549 -6.74 -37.61 11.37
N ALA A 550 -7.73 -36.83 11.84
CA ALA A 550 -7.69 -36.17 13.14
C ALA A 550 -7.75 -37.18 14.30
N LYS A 551 -8.58 -38.22 14.18
CA LYS A 551 -8.66 -39.29 15.19
C LYS A 551 -7.41 -40.18 15.21
N ILE A 552 -6.80 -40.47 14.05
CA ILE A 552 -5.52 -41.18 13.99
C ILE A 552 -4.44 -40.41 14.77
N ILE A 553 -4.41 -39.08 14.65
CA ILE A 553 -3.48 -38.24 15.41
C ILE A 553 -3.78 -38.31 16.91
N TYR A 554 -5.01 -37.99 17.34
CA TYR A 554 -5.33 -37.86 18.77
C TYR A 554 -5.46 -39.17 19.52
N ASP A 555 -6.14 -40.13 18.93
CA ASP A 555 -6.55 -41.34 19.64
C ASP A 555 -5.47 -42.42 19.50
N ALA A 556 -4.67 -42.40 18.43
CA ALA A 556 -3.62 -43.40 18.18
C ALA A 556 -2.18 -42.86 18.29
N ILE A 557 -1.78 -41.85 17.52
CA ILE A 557 -0.36 -41.45 17.43
C ILE A 557 0.09 -40.64 18.67
N CYS A 558 -0.68 -39.64 19.11
CA CYS A 558 -0.32 -38.78 20.25
C CYS A 558 -0.15 -39.52 21.58
N PRO A 559 -1.01 -40.49 21.96
CA PRO A 559 -0.84 -41.25 23.20
C PRO A 559 0.43 -42.12 23.17
N VAL A 560 0.75 -42.68 22.00
CA VAL A 560 1.96 -43.48 21.80
C VAL A 560 3.21 -42.60 21.78
N ALA A 561 3.16 -41.44 21.12
CA ALA A 561 4.25 -40.46 21.10
C ALA A 561 4.51 -39.88 22.50
N SER A 562 3.46 -39.56 23.26
CA SER A 562 3.59 -39.04 24.63
C SER A 562 4.27 -40.07 25.54
N ASN A 563 3.86 -41.33 25.44
CA ASN A 563 4.47 -42.43 26.19
C ASN A 563 5.93 -42.69 25.75
N ALA A 564 6.19 -42.70 24.44
CA ALA A 564 7.50 -43.03 23.86
C ALA A 564 8.58 -41.96 24.13
N PHE A 565 8.22 -40.67 24.09
CA PHE A 565 9.19 -39.58 24.17
C PHE A 565 9.20 -38.85 25.51
N TYR A 566 8.09 -38.89 26.26
CA TYR A 566 7.94 -38.11 27.48
C TYR A 566 7.60 -38.99 28.71
N GLY A 567 7.42 -40.31 28.51
CA GLY A 567 7.23 -41.28 29.59
C GLY A 567 5.88 -41.20 30.30
N PHE A 568 4.90 -40.45 29.74
CA PHE A 568 3.55 -40.36 30.29
C PHE A 568 2.48 -40.37 29.19
N ASN A 569 1.29 -40.87 29.53
CA ASN A 569 0.11 -40.87 28.66
C ASN A 569 -0.89 -39.84 29.21
N PRO A 570 -1.18 -38.72 28.52
CA PRO A 570 -2.06 -37.66 29.03
C PRO A 570 -3.53 -38.10 29.21
N TYR A 571 -3.89 -39.31 28.76
CA TYR A 571 -5.23 -39.87 28.85
C TYR A 571 -5.38 -40.96 29.94
N GLU A 572 -4.30 -41.30 30.66
CA GLU A 572 -4.36 -42.14 31.86
C GLU A 572 -4.47 -41.27 33.10
N LYS A 573 -5.53 -41.49 33.90
CA LYS A 573 -5.89 -40.65 35.06
C LYS A 573 -4.99 -40.82 36.28
N GLU A 574 -3.99 -41.67 36.24
CA GLU A 574 -3.15 -41.98 37.39
C GLU A 574 -1.77 -41.31 37.23
N ASN A 575 -1.62 -40.13 37.86
CA ASN A 575 -0.36 -39.38 38.14
C ASN A 575 0.02 -38.19 37.24
N SER A 576 -0.93 -37.42 36.70
CA SER A 576 -0.63 -36.22 35.88
C SER A 576 -0.67 -34.87 36.60
N ASP A 577 -0.65 -34.84 37.93
CA ASP A 577 -0.83 -33.58 38.69
C ASP A 577 0.44 -32.71 38.84
N ASN A 578 1.63 -33.11 38.34
CA ASN A 578 2.86 -32.30 38.54
C ASN A 578 4.04 -32.59 37.58
N MET A 579 3.81 -32.80 36.27
CA MET A 579 4.93 -32.96 35.32
C MET A 579 4.84 -31.96 34.16
N VAL A 580 5.77 -31.00 34.16
CA VAL A 580 6.00 -30.06 33.07
C VAL A 580 6.89 -30.77 32.05
N ALA A 581 6.44 -30.85 30.80
CA ALA A 581 7.23 -31.35 29.67
C ALA A 581 8.28 -30.31 29.27
N GLU A 582 9.15 -29.94 30.21
CA GLU A 582 10.31 -29.11 29.94
C GLU A 582 11.47 -30.01 29.52
N ASP A 583 12.01 -29.69 28.34
CA ASP A 583 13.39 -29.99 27.92
C ASP A 583 13.70 -31.39 27.34
N MET A 584 13.15 -31.73 26.16
CA MET A 584 13.68 -32.85 25.34
C MET A 584 13.54 -32.66 23.80
N GLY A 585 14.61 -32.18 23.16
CA GLY A 585 14.97 -32.46 21.75
C GLY A 585 14.22 -31.72 20.63
N ASN A 586 14.40 -32.19 19.38
CA ASN A 586 13.82 -31.66 18.13
C ASN A 586 12.29 -31.84 18.05
N SER A 587 11.55 -31.10 18.87
CA SER A 587 10.08 -31.14 18.92
C SER A 587 9.42 -30.73 17.61
N TYR A 588 10.05 -29.85 16.83
CA TYR A 588 9.57 -29.41 15.52
C TYR A 588 9.59 -30.56 14.48
N GLY A 589 10.73 -31.23 14.34
CA GLY A 589 10.87 -32.41 13.46
C GLY A 589 9.90 -33.51 13.84
N ARG A 590 9.74 -33.79 15.14
CA ARG A 590 8.77 -34.78 15.63
C ARG A 590 7.33 -34.45 15.27
N CYS A 591 6.88 -33.21 15.48
CA CYS A 591 5.50 -32.79 15.13
C CYS A 591 5.22 -32.88 13.64
N SER A 592 6.15 -32.38 12.81
CA SER A 592 6.01 -32.42 11.36
C SER A 592 5.94 -33.86 10.86
N GLN A 593 6.84 -34.72 11.34
CA GLN A 593 6.87 -36.12 10.96
C GLN A 593 5.61 -36.88 11.44
N ILE A 594 5.07 -36.56 12.63
CA ILE A 594 3.80 -37.11 13.14
C ILE A 594 2.63 -36.74 12.21
N ALA A 595 2.57 -35.49 11.75
CA ALA A 595 1.52 -35.05 10.84
C ALA A 595 1.63 -35.75 9.47
N ASP A 596 2.84 -35.86 8.92
CA ASP A 596 3.10 -36.60 7.68
C ASP A 596 2.68 -38.07 7.79
N VAL A 597 3.08 -38.72 8.88
CA VAL A 597 2.75 -40.11 9.17
C VAL A 597 1.23 -40.30 9.27
N ALA A 598 0.52 -39.38 9.91
CA ALA A 598 -0.93 -39.46 10.00
C ALA A 598 -1.61 -39.38 8.63
N ILE A 599 -1.13 -38.47 7.76
CA ILE A 599 -1.60 -38.33 6.38
C ILE A 599 -1.32 -39.61 5.59
N ASP A 600 -0.13 -40.19 5.74
CA ASP A 600 0.27 -41.40 5.03
C ASP A 600 -0.52 -42.64 5.49
N ILE A 601 -0.73 -42.78 6.80
CA ILE A 601 -1.58 -43.84 7.38
C ILE A 601 -3.01 -43.68 6.85
N GLU A 602 -3.58 -42.49 6.90
CA GLU A 602 -4.92 -42.22 6.41
C GLU A 602 -5.05 -42.57 4.92
N LYS A 603 -4.06 -42.20 4.11
CA LYS A 603 -4.02 -42.52 2.67
C LYS A 603 -3.96 -44.03 2.44
N LYS A 604 -3.11 -44.75 3.17
CA LYS A 604 -2.95 -46.21 3.03
C LYS A 604 -4.19 -46.97 3.49
N ILE A 605 -4.81 -46.57 4.61
CA ILE A 605 -6.05 -47.19 5.09
C ILE A 605 -7.18 -47.04 4.06
N LYS A 606 -7.25 -45.90 3.37
CA LYS A 606 -8.25 -45.65 2.31
C LYS A 606 -8.10 -46.55 1.08
N GLU A 607 -6.94 -47.16 0.88
CA GLU A 607 -6.66 -48.03 -0.27
C GLU A 607 -6.92 -49.53 0.01
N LEU A 608 -7.23 -49.90 1.26
CA LEU A 608 -7.43 -51.30 1.68
C LEU A 608 -8.88 -51.80 1.49
N SER A 609 -9.03 -53.10 1.23
CA SER A 609 -10.31 -53.79 1.24
C SER A 609 -10.78 -54.18 2.65
N GLU A 610 -12.07 -54.46 2.85
CA GLU A 610 -12.62 -54.85 4.17
C GLU A 610 -11.93 -56.09 4.79
N GLN A 611 -11.48 -57.04 3.97
CA GLN A 611 -10.75 -58.22 4.45
C GLN A 611 -9.32 -57.87 4.90
N GLU A 612 -8.70 -56.88 4.27
CA GLU A 612 -7.38 -56.37 4.65
C GLU A 612 -7.47 -55.48 5.89
N LEU A 613 -8.58 -54.75 6.05
CA LEU A 613 -8.82 -53.91 7.22
C LEU A 613 -8.94 -54.72 8.53
N GLN A 614 -9.27 -56.01 8.44
CA GLN A 614 -9.33 -56.92 9.59
C GLN A 614 -8.00 -57.64 9.86
N ASN A 615 -6.99 -57.48 9.00
CA ASN A 615 -5.74 -58.22 9.07
C ASN A 615 -4.64 -57.42 9.80
N GLU A 616 -4.39 -57.77 11.06
CA GLU A 616 -3.37 -57.14 11.91
C GLU A 616 -1.96 -57.16 11.30
N LYS A 617 -1.61 -58.22 10.54
CA LYS A 617 -0.30 -58.33 9.92
C LYS A 617 -0.11 -57.30 8.80
N VAL A 618 -1.18 -57.02 8.03
CA VAL A 618 -1.19 -56.01 6.97
C VAL A 618 -1.05 -54.61 7.57
N PHE A 619 -1.79 -54.31 8.65
CA PHE A 619 -1.67 -53.03 9.35
C PHE A 619 -0.29 -52.81 9.96
N LYS A 620 0.30 -53.84 10.58
CA LYS A 620 1.64 -53.75 11.18
C LYS A 620 2.71 -53.42 10.12
N ASP A 621 2.61 -54.00 8.93
CA ASP A 621 3.51 -53.70 7.81
C ASP A 621 3.28 -52.31 7.21
N ILE A 622 2.04 -51.81 7.19
CA ILE A 622 1.71 -50.45 6.74
C ILE A 622 2.25 -49.41 7.71
N LEU A 623 2.01 -49.59 9.00
CA LEU A 623 2.49 -48.67 10.04
C LEU A 623 4.01 -48.58 10.00
N LYS A 624 4.74 -49.69 9.91
CA LYS A 624 6.20 -49.64 9.77
C LYS A 624 6.65 -48.80 8.56
N LYS A 625 6.03 -49.01 7.40
CA LYS A 625 6.35 -48.25 6.17
C LYS A 625 6.02 -46.76 6.27
N CYS A 626 5.02 -46.37 7.05
CA CYS A 626 4.68 -44.96 7.21
C CYS A 626 5.73 -44.20 8.04
N PHE A 627 6.44 -44.89 8.94
CA PHE A 627 7.48 -44.32 9.77
C PHE A 627 8.90 -44.55 9.21
N GLU A 628 9.05 -45.27 8.09
CA GLU A 628 10.32 -45.37 7.35
C GLU A 628 10.76 -43.95 6.90
N ASP A 629 12.05 -43.63 7.03
CA ASP A 629 12.66 -42.33 6.72
C ASP A 629 12.21 -41.14 7.59
N LYS A 630 11.62 -41.38 8.78
CA LYS A 630 11.23 -40.36 9.77
C LYS A 630 12.14 -40.39 11.00
N GLU A 631 13.37 -39.90 10.85
CA GLU A 631 14.47 -40.02 11.84
C GLU A 631 14.14 -39.55 13.26
N ASP A 632 13.21 -38.60 13.45
CA ASP A 632 12.88 -38.10 14.79
C ASP A 632 11.81 -38.96 15.51
N ILE A 633 11.11 -39.84 14.78
CA ILE A 633 9.99 -40.66 15.30
C ILE A 633 10.03 -42.14 14.91
N ASP A 634 11.08 -42.61 14.24
CA ASP A 634 11.26 -43.99 13.78
C ASP A 634 11.10 -45.04 14.90
N SER A 635 11.56 -44.71 16.11
CA SER A 635 11.43 -45.51 17.33
C SER A 635 9.99 -45.81 17.74
N MET A 636 8.99 -45.07 17.22
CA MET A 636 7.57 -45.39 17.40
C MET A 636 7.15 -46.63 16.60
N ALA A 637 7.88 -47.00 15.55
CA ALA A 637 7.62 -48.17 14.72
C ALA A 637 8.38 -49.43 15.19
N GLU A 638 8.91 -49.40 16.42
CA GLU A 638 9.65 -50.52 17.02
C GLU A 638 9.04 -51.00 18.35
N GLY A 639 9.29 -52.27 18.68
CA GLY A 639 8.99 -52.85 19.98
C GLY A 639 7.54 -52.66 20.46
N LYS A 640 7.39 -52.25 21.73
CA LYS A 640 6.11 -52.07 22.42
C LYS A 640 5.29 -50.88 21.88
N ASN A 641 5.95 -49.87 21.33
CA ASN A 641 5.29 -48.67 20.80
C ASN A 641 4.50 -49.00 19.53
N LEU A 642 5.08 -49.80 18.63
CA LEU A 642 4.38 -50.27 17.42
C LEU A 642 3.15 -51.12 17.76
N GLU A 643 3.22 -51.93 18.82
CA GLU A 643 2.10 -52.77 19.25
C GLU A 643 0.95 -51.93 19.79
N MET A 644 1.25 -50.90 20.61
CA MET A 644 0.25 -49.94 21.07
C MET A 644 -0.34 -49.14 19.90
N LEU A 645 0.48 -48.70 18.95
CA LEU A 645 0.03 -47.97 17.77
C LEU A 645 -0.91 -48.84 16.91
N LEU A 646 -0.54 -50.10 16.69
CA LEU A 646 -1.35 -51.07 15.96
C LEU A 646 -2.71 -51.29 16.61
N GLU A 647 -2.74 -51.49 17.93
CA GLU A 647 -3.97 -51.69 18.69
C GLU A 647 -4.91 -50.50 18.55
N LYS A 648 -4.40 -49.28 18.78
CA LYS A 648 -5.21 -48.05 18.73
C LYS A 648 -5.71 -47.71 17.32
N VAL A 649 -4.88 -47.88 16.30
CA VAL A 649 -5.30 -47.67 14.91
C VAL A 649 -6.34 -48.70 14.49
N MET A 650 -6.18 -49.97 14.89
CA MET A 650 -7.16 -51.03 14.60
C MET A 650 -8.48 -50.82 15.36
N GLU A 651 -8.46 -50.32 16.60
CA GLU A 651 -9.64 -49.93 17.35
C GLU A 651 -10.41 -48.81 16.63
N LEU A 652 -9.71 -47.75 16.22
CA LEU A 652 -10.29 -46.67 15.42
C LEU A 652 -10.88 -47.15 14.10
N VAL A 653 -10.18 -48.03 13.39
CA VAL A 653 -10.65 -48.58 12.11
C VAL A 653 -11.86 -49.48 12.33
N ARG A 654 -11.90 -50.27 13.40
CA ARG A 654 -13.08 -51.05 13.77
C ARG A 654 -14.26 -50.14 14.05
N ASP A 655 -14.09 -49.11 14.87
CA ASP A 655 -15.18 -48.22 15.27
C ASP A 655 -15.72 -47.36 14.11
N LEU A 656 -14.92 -47.12 13.08
CA LEU A 656 -15.25 -46.22 11.96
C LEU A 656 -15.59 -46.94 10.65
N TYR A 657 -15.04 -48.14 10.39
CA TYR A 657 -15.17 -48.84 9.10
C TYR A 657 -15.81 -50.23 9.17
N LEU A 658 -15.84 -50.89 10.33
CA LEU A 658 -16.37 -52.25 10.53
C LEU A 658 -17.61 -52.23 11.43
#